data_AF-A0A4D6N0N3-F1
#
_entry.id   AF-A0A4D6N0N3-F1
#
_cell.length_a   1.000
_cell.length_b   1.000
_cell.length_c   1.000
_cell.angle_alpha   90.00
_cell.angle_beta   90.00
_cell.angle_gamma   90.00
#
_symmetry.space_group_name_H-M   'P 1'
#
loop_
_entity.id
_entity.type
_entity.pdbx_description
1 polymer ?
#
loop_
_entity_poly.entity_id
_entity_poly.type
_entity_poly.pdbx_seq_one_letter_code
_entity_poly.pdbx_strand_id
1 'polypeptide(L)'
;MATKMKTWTTLYTLVFLFIIFLSSSHVAFSFSDTTCNTTPYPAFCKTTLPPQYLSTHDQFRFLLHQSLSTTKTIAALVSSYLTNHYAIPSSTLHALEDCFNLSQLNIDFLSTVLQAIQNNVNGFQVYDLHTLLSAILTNQQTCFNGFNEVTSCPVVTGALSSPLSDAIKLYTISLALFTRGWVSDATEGSTTVETITNRKLLQTSVDNVEVRQKVVVNPDGSGDFTTINDAVAAAPENSGTNNGYHVIYVVAGIYNEYVFIPKSKQNLMLVGDGINRTVLTGDRSVVDGWTTFQSATFAVVGKGFVAMNITFRNTAGSSKHQAVAVRNGADMSTFYYCSFEGYQDTLYVHSLRQFYKRCDIYGTVDFIFGNAATVFQDCNMYPRLPMLNQFNAITAQGRTDPNQNTGISIQNCCIIGASELGDATSNYNGIQTYLGRPWKEYSRTVYIESFMDGLIDPKGWTEWSGDFALSTLYYAEFANWGPGSNTSNRVTWEGYHLMDQKDALDFTVQKFIQEMHTPKGFDGRLPQPEQALSLHFSARLFPLHNTRRNQNIEEKKSSDKVYKRNIALICITTIFLVALIIGIAFSVNVETDSSHSERPQKDRVVSSVKAVRILCKPTMYQKECEKSLIKDAGNITDSRELIKIAFNVTMKRIGKGLKKIDTMRKNESDPRTKMAFGTCTQLLNLSTGEFNRAIEKMGKFDLNNLNNILTSLKVWLSGAITYQETCLDGFNNATTHSGSKMRSLLTTSMHLSSNALAIISALASTVEITEAGSRNLSEGGEHVFGHGEVVPSWVVDDDDDDGFRRLLLQNPHKLKANAVVAKDGSEKFTTIGQALKMVPKKNKRPFVIHIRGGVYHEYVEVPKFMTRVVFVGDGPNRTRITGKRNFVDGTVTYRTATVAIHGDYFVAINIGFENSAGPQKHQAVAIRVQADRSIFYKCWIDGYENTLYALAMRQFYRECRISGTVDFVFGDAVAVFQKCIFVVKKPLKNQELIVTSQGRKEKQQPTGIVIQGSIIVGNGRVKFDNKAYLARPQKSYSRTIFMNTYMEDIIEPEGYLARQGRHGPSGMNTCFYSEYNNSGPGSDKSKRVKWRGIKTLNAKSATEYSPLNFFHGDQWVRVTKIPYYPNILPKL
;
A
#
# COMPACT_ATOMS: atom_id res chain seq x y z
N MET A 1 64.78 -53.80 -75.02
CA MET A 1 63.31 -53.61 -75.07
C MET A 1 62.98 -52.37 -74.27
N ALA A 2 62.96 -51.24 -74.94
CA ALA A 2 61.74 -50.77 -75.58
C ALA A 2 60.74 -50.29 -74.51
N THR A 3 60.71 -48.99 -74.20
CA THR A 3 59.79 -48.06 -74.89
C THR A 3 58.35 -48.56 -74.98
N LYS A 4 57.83 -49.25 -73.95
CA LYS A 4 56.37 -49.50 -73.81
C LYS A 4 55.79 -49.45 -72.38
N MET A 5 56.50 -48.92 -71.38
CA MET A 5 55.93 -48.76 -70.02
C MET A 5 56.19 -47.41 -69.33
N LYS A 6 56.82 -46.44 -70.02
CA LYS A 6 57.02 -45.07 -69.52
C LYS A 6 55.92 -44.07 -69.94
N THR A 7 54.91 -44.53 -70.69
CA THR A 7 53.77 -43.70 -71.13
C THR A 7 52.52 -43.88 -70.26
N TRP A 8 52.48 -44.89 -69.38
CA TRP A 8 51.33 -45.11 -68.50
C TRP A 8 51.48 -44.45 -67.12
N THR A 9 52.70 -44.30 -66.61
CA THR A 9 52.93 -43.64 -65.31
C THR A 9 52.81 -42.11 -65.38
N THR A 10 53.25 -41.48 -66.48
CA THR A 10 53.07 -40.03 -66.70
C THR A 10 51.64 -39.64 -67.04
N LEU A 11 50.88 -40.52 -67.71
CA LEU A 11 49.46 -40.29 -67.99
C LEU A 11 48.62 -40.38 -66.71
N TYR A 12 48.91 -41.32 -65.81
CA TYR A 12 48.21 -41.40 -64.52
C TYR A 12 48.52 -40.20 -63.60
N THR A 13 49.76 -39.69 -63.56
CA THR A 13 50.06 -38.48 -62.77
C THR A 13 49.46 -37.20 -63.37
N LEU A 14 49.40 -37.08 -64.69
CA LEU A 14 48.75 -35.93 -65.35
C LEU A 14 47.23 -36.00 -65.24
N VAL A 15 46.60 -37.19 -65.34
CA VAL A 15 45.16 -37.36 -65.12
C VAL A 15 44.80 -37.15 -63.64
N PHE A 16 45.65 -37.55 -62.69
CA PHE A 16 45.40 -37.28 -61.27
C PHE A 16 45.56 -35.79 -60.93
N LEU A 17 46.54 -35.08 -61.50
CA LEU A 17 46.67 -33.62 -61.36
C LEU A 17 45.57 -32.86 -62.10
N PHE A 18 45.07 -33.36 -63.23
CA PHE A 18 43.95 -32.77 -63.96
C PHE A 18 42.61 -33.02 -63.26
N ILE A 19 42.41 -34.15 -62.56
CA ILE A 19 41.24 -34.40 -61.70
C ILE A 19 41.29 -33.55 -60.42
N ILE A 20 42.47 -33.25 -59.87
CA ILE A 20 42.60 -32.26 -58.79
C ILE A 20 42.30 -30.84 -59.29
N PHE A 21 42.70 -30.49 -60.53
CA PHE A 21 42.38 -29.18 -61.11
C PHE A 21 40.91 -29.02 -61.58
N LEU A 22 40.23 -30.10 -62.00
CA LEU A 22 38.81 -30.09 -62.41
C LEU A 22 37.82 -30.40 -61.29
N SER A 23 38.29 -30.76 -60.10
CA SER A 23 37.47 -30.72 -58.87
C SER A 23 37.57 -29.38 -58.13
N SER A 24 38.29 -28.40 -58.69
CA SER A 24 38.06 -26.97 -58.42
C SER A 24 36.78 -26.52 -59.12
N SER A 25 35.67 -27.19 -58.82
CA SER A 25 34.41 -26.48 -58.83
C SER A 25 34.61 -25.33 -57.85
N HIS A 26 34.78 -24.13 -58.36
CA HIS A 26 34.28 -22.95 -57.67
C HIS A 26 32.78 -23.16 -57.50
N VAL A 27 32.40 -24.01 -56.54
CA VAL A 27 31.18 -23.79 -55.79
C VAL A 27 31.48 -22.49 -55.07
N ALA A 28 31.06 -21.39 -55.68
CA ALA A 28 30.80 -20.17 -54.94
C ALA A 28 29.79 -20.56 -53.86
N PHE A 29 30.30 -20.94 -52.69
CA PHE A 29 29.50 -21.24 -51.51
C PHE A 29 28.91 -19.90 -51.06
N SER A 30 27.72 -19.59 -51.55
CA SER A 30 26.90 -18.50 -51.02
C SER A 30 26.32 -18.96 -49.68
N PHE A 31 27.09 -18.88 -48.61
CA PHE A 31 26.65 -19.27 -47.26
C PHE A 31 27.03 -18.19 -46.23
N SER A 32 26.29 -17.07 -46.25
CA SER A 32 26.14 -16.13 -45.13
C SER A 32 24.90 -15.20 -45.25
N ASP A 33 24.14 -15.28 -46.35
CA ASP A 33 23.29 -14.17 -46.78
C ASP A 33 21.96 -14.03 -46.00
N THR A 34 21.39 -15.13 -45.47
CA THR A 34 20.05 -15.09 -44.83
C THR A 34 20.07 -14.55 -43.41
N THR A 35 21.09 -14.84 -42.59
CA THR A 35 21.12 -14.40 -41.19
C THR A 35 21.31 -12.88 -41.07
N CYS A 36 22.28 -12.30 -41.79
CA CYS A 36 22.57 -10.86 -41.73
C CYS A 36 21.42 -9.98 -42.23
N ASN A 37 20.62 -10.45 -43.20
CA ASN A 37 19.47 -9.71 -43.74
C ASN A 37 18.40 -9.38 -42.69
N THR A 38 18.43 -10.06 -41.55
CA THR A 38 17.45 -9.91 -40.47
C THR A 38 17.98 -9.11 -39.28
N THR A 39 19.20 -8.57 -39.39
CA THR A 39 19.83 -7.70 -38.39
C THR A 39 19.61 -6.23 -38.75
N PRO A 40 19.63 -5.28 -37.79
CA PRO A 40 19.43 -3.86 -38.11
C PRO A 40 20.51 -3.25 -39.01
N TYR A 41 21.68 -3.88 -39.15
CA TYR A 41 22.77 -3.44 -40.02
C TYR A 41 23.27 -4.55 -40.96
N PRO A 42 22.48 -4.98 -41.97
CA PRO A 42 22.81 -6.13 -42.82
C PRO A 42 24.12 -5.98 -43.57
N ALA A 43 24.40 -4.80 -44.14
CA ALA A 43 25.62 -4.56 -44.90
C ALA A 43 26.87 -4.69 -44.00
N PHE A 44 26.84 -4.06 -42.83
CA PHE A 44 27.94 -4.14 -41.85
C PHE A 44 28.11 -5.56 -41.29
N CYS A 45 27.01 -6.29 -41.08
CA CYS A 45 27.04 -7.70 -40.70
C CYS A 45 27.77 -8.56 -41.75
N LYS A 46 27.45 -8.40 -43.04
CA LYS A 46 28.06 -9.14 -44.14
C LYS A 46 29.55 -8.85 -44.31
N THR A 47 29.98 -7.60 -44.09
CA THR A 47 31.40 -7.24 -44.17
C THR A 47 32.20 -7.69 -42.96
N THR A 48 31.55 -7.86 -41.80
CA THR A 48 32.22 -8.24 -40.55
C THR A 48 32.32 -9.75 -40.38
N LEU A 49 31.33 -10.52 -40.83
CA LEU A 49 31.31 -11.98 -40.69
C LEU A 49 32.10 -12.69 -41.82
N PRO A 50 33.07 -13.56 -41.46
CA PRO A 50 33.72 -14.46 -42.40
C PRO A 50 32.72 -15.43 -43.08
N PRO A 51 32.98 -15.84 -44.34
CA PRO A 51 32.12 -16.76 -45.09
C PRO A 51 32.11 -18.22 -44.58
N GLN A 52 32.86 -18.52 -43.52
CA GLN A 52 33.16 -19.88 -43.06
C GLN A 52 32.32 -20.38 -41.86
N TYR A 53 31.39 -19.57 -41.33
CA TYR A 53 30.60 -19.92 -40.14
C TYR A 53 29.25 -20.57 -40.49
N LEU A 54 29.06 -21.82 -40.08
CA LEU A 54 27.92 -22.68 -40.44
C LEU A 54 26.66 -22.47 -39.57
N SER A 55 26.77 -21.95 -38.34
CA SER A 55 25.62 -21.77 -37.41
C SER A 55 25.49 -20.33 -36.87
N THR A 56 24.26 -19.90 -36.54
CA THR A 56 23.99 -18.62 -35.86
C THR A 56 24.74 -18.49 -34.54
N HIS A 57 24.98 -19.61 -33.85
CA HIS A 57 25.70 -19.65 -32.59
C HIS A 57 27.19 -19.33 -32.78
N ASP A 58 27.82 -19.85 -33.83
CA ASP A 58 29.23 -19.59 -34.13
C ASP A 58 29.45 -18.16 -34.65
N GLN A 59 28.51 -17.65 -35.46
CA GLN A 59 28.49 -16.25 -35.89
C GLN A 59 28.38 -15.31 -34.69
N PHE A 60 27.51 -15.61 -33.72
CA PHE A 60 27.37 -14.84 -32.49
C PHE A 60 28.64 -14.88 -31.63
N ARG A 61 29.27 -16.05 -31.44
CA ARG A 61 30.54 -16.19 -30.70
C ARG A 61 31.64 -15.34 -31.33
N PHE A 62 31.78 -15.39 -32.65
CA PHE A 62 32.76 -14.58 -33.38
C PHE A 62 32.52 -13.08 -33.16
N LEU A 63 31.28 -12.62 -33.31
CA LEU A 63 30.93 -11.21 -33.13
C LEU A 63 31.10 -10.73 -31.69
N LEU A 64 30.88 -11.60 -30.70
CA LEU A 64 31.18 -11.30 -29.29
C LEU A 64 32.69 -11.14 -29.05
N HIS A 65 33.52 -11.99 -29.63
CA HIS A 65 34.98 -11.84 -29.55
C HIS A 65 35.44 -10.53 -30.20
N GLN A 66 34.89 -10.21 -31.38
CA GLN A 66 35.15 -8.94 -32.06
C GLN A 66 34.65 -7.74 -31.23
N SER A 67 33.48 -7.88 -30.60
CA SER A 67 32.90 -6.88 -29.69
C SER A 67 33.83 -6.61 -28.53
N LEU A 68 34.32 -7.65 -27.86
CA LEU A 68 35.25 -7.53 -26.74
C LEU A 68 36.57 -6.87 -27.17
N SER A 69 37.13 -7.29 -28.31
CA SER A 69 38.34 -6.71 -28.87
C SER A 69 38.17 -5.21 -29.16
N THR A 70 37.10 -4.86 -29.87
CA THR A 70 36.77 -3.47 -30.23
C THR A 70 36.57 -2.60 -28.98
N THR A 71 35.87 -3.12 -27.96
CA THR A 71 35.66 -2.41 -26.69
C THR A 71 36.98 -2.12 -25.98
N LYS A 72 37.91 -3.08 -25.95
CA LYS A 72 39.24 -2.90 -25.35
C LYS A 72 40.04 -1.82 -26.09
N THR A 73 39.99 -1.81 -27.42
CA THR A 73 40.63 -0.78 -28.24
C THR A 73 40.05 0.61 -27.96
N ILE A 74 38.73 0.73 -27.88
CA ILE A 74 38.05 1.98 -27.53
C ILE A 74 38.46 2.44 -26.13
N ALA A 75 38.44 1.54 -25.13
CA ALA A 75 38.84 1.86 -23.77
C ALA A 75 40.30 2.34 -23.69
N ALA A 76 41.21 1.71 -24.43
CA ALA A 76 42.62 2.12 -24.51
C ALA A 76 42.78 3.50 -25.19
N LEU A 77 42.02 3.76 -26.25
CA LEU A 77 42.02 5.04 -26.96
C LEU A 77 41.47 6.16 -26.07
N VAL A 78 40.35 5.93 -25.38
CA VAL A 78 39.80 6.90 -24.42
C VAL A 78 40.80 7.14 -23.28
N SER A 79 41.41 6.07 -22.76
CA SER A 79 42.42 6.18 -21.70
C SER A 79 43.63 7.01 -22.13
N SER A 80 44.04 6.96 -23.40
CA SER A 80 45.16 7.78 -23.88
C SER A 80 44.83 9.28 -23.92
N TYR A 81 43.57 9.64 -24.17
CA TYR A 81 43.13 11.04 -24.08
C TYR A 81 43.00 11.51 -22.63
N LEU A 82 42.68 10.62 -21.68
CA LEU A 82 42.63 10.94 -20.25
C LEU A 82 44.02 11.13 -19.63
N THR A 83 45.05 10.40 -20.10
CA THR A 83 46.40 10.47 -19.53
C THR A 83 47.30 11.53 -20.15
N ASN A 84 47.03 11.95 -21.39
CA ASN A 84 47.81 12.98 -22.06
C ASN A 84 47.35 14.40 -21.66
N HIS A 85 48.30 15.32 -21.45
CA HIS A 85 48.04 16.71 -21.09
C HIS A 85 47.56 17.58 -22.27
N TYR A 86 46.49 17.16 -22.94
CA TYR A 86 45.80 18.00 -23.92
C TYR A 86 44.96 19.08 -23.22
N ALA A 87 44.84 20.26 -23.83
CA ALA A 87 43.90 21.28 -23.39
C ALA A 87 42.46 20.87 -23.77
N ILE A 88 41.87 19.97 -22.99
CA ILE A 88 40.51 19.44 -23.20
C ILE A 88 39.52 20.23 -22.34
N PRO A 89 38.36 20.68 -22.89
CA PRO A 89 37.32 21.30 -22.09
C PRO A 89 36.83 20.38 -20.96
N SER A 90 36.52 20.93 -19.78
CA SER A 90 36.09 20.13 -18.61
C SER A 90 34.89 19.23 -18.90
N SER A 91 33.91 19.71 -19.67
CA SER A 91 32.75 18.91 -20.09
C SER A 91 33.16 17.70 -20.95
N THR A 92 34.13 17.90 -21.85
CA THR A 92 34.67 16.82 -22.70
C THR A 92 35.49 15.83 -21.88
N LEU A 93 36.21 16.29 -20.85
CA LEU A 93 36.91 15.43 -19.91
C LEU A 93 35.94 14.51 -19.15
N HIS A 94 34.83 15.05 -18.61
CA HIS A 94 33.79 14.25 -17.97
C HIS A 94 33.17 13.22 -18.93
N ALA A 95 32.94 13.59 -20.20
CA ALA A 95 32.46 12.64 -21.22
C ALA A 95 33.47 11.52 -21.54
N LEU A 96 34.78 11.83 -21.54
CA LEU A 96 35.84 10.81 -21.66
C LEU A 96 35.84 9.85 -20.47
N GLU A 97 35.73 10.36 -19.25
CA GLU A 97 35.64 9.53 -18.04
C GLU A 97 34.40 8.64 -18.03
N ASP A 98 33.25 9.19 -18.43
CA ASP A 98 32.00 8.44 -18.59
C ASP A 98 32.18 7.31 -19.59
N CYS A 99 32.73 7.63 -20.77
CA CYS A 99 32.95 6.63 -21.80
C CYS A 99 33.95 5.54 -21.35
N PHE A 100 35.01 5.91 -20.64
CA PHE A 100 35.97 4.97 -20.10
C PHE A 100 35.28 4.01 -19.11
N ASN A 101 34.54 4.53 -18.14
CA ASN A 101 33.84 3.74 -17.14
C ASN A 101 32.80 2.79 -17.76
N LEU A 102 32.03 3.28 -18.73
CA LEU A 102 31.04 2.50 -19.47
C LEU A 102 31.71 1.41 -20.32
N SER A 103 32.85 1.71 -20.95
CA SER A 103 33.64 0.73 -21.71
C SER A 103 34.19 -0.37 -20.80
N GLN A 104 34.65 -0.03 -19.59
CA GLN A 104 35.10 -1.03 -18.61
C GLN A 104 33.96 -1.96 -18.17
N LEU A 105 32.74 -1.44 -17.98
CA LEU A 105 31.57 -2.27 -17.72
C LEU A 105 31.25 -3.19 -18.91
N ASN A 106 31.35 -2.68 -20.13
CA ASN A 106 31.13 -3.48 -21.34
C ASN A 106 32.14 -4.61 -21.49
N ILE A 107 33.42 -4.38 -21.17
CA ILE A 107 34.45 -5.43 -21.17
C ILE A 107 34.06 -6.56 -20.20
N ASP A 108 33.58 -6.24 -19.00
CA ASP A 108 33.14 -7.25 -18.02
C ASP A 108 31.90 -8.01 -18.50
N PHE A 109 30.90 -7.31 -19.00
CA PHE A 109 29.65 -7.91 -19.48
C PHE A 109 29.91 -8.83 -20.68
N LEU A 110 30.72 -8.38 -21.65
CA LEU A 110 31.11 -9.19 -22.81
C LEU A 110 31.92 -10.42 -22.39
N SER A 111 32.84 -10.27 -21.45
CA SER A 111 33.61 -11.40 -20.90
C SER A 111 32.72 -12.40 -20.18
N THR A 112 31.75 -11.92 -19.40
CA THR A 112 30.75 -12.76 -18.71
C THR A 112 29.90 -13.54 -19.70
N VAL A 113 29.41 -12.87 -20.76
CA VAL A 113 28.61 -13.52 -21.80
C VAL A 113 29.43 -14.58 -22.53
N LEU A 114 30.67 -14.27 -22.93
CA LEU A 114 31.58 -15.20 -23.58
C LEU A 114 31.87 -16.45 -22.72
N GLN A 115 32.06 -16.28 -21.42
CA GLN A 115 32.25 -17.41 -20.49
C GLN A 115 30.98 -18.26 -20.35
N ALA A 116 29.81 -17.64 -20.29
CA ALA A 116 28.55 -18.38 -20.13
C ALA A 116 28.23 -19.26 -21.34
N ILE A 117 28.47 -18.78 -22.55
CA ILE A 117 28.14 -19.50 -23.80
C ILE A 117 29.15 -20.59 -24.20
N GLN A 118 30.22 -20.78 -23.41
CA GLN A 118 31.13 -21.93 -23.50
C GLN A 118 30.48 -23.20 -22.91
N ASN A 119 29.48 -23.06 -22.04
CA ASN A 119 28.72 -24.16 -21.45
C ASN A 119 27.31 -24.25 -22.07
N ASN A 120 26.58 -25.34 -21.81
CA ASN A 120 25.17 -25.44 -22.19
C ASN A 120 24.34 -24.40 -21.43
N VAL A 121 23.82 -23.40 -22.16
CA VAL A 121 23.02 -22.30 -21.62
C VAL A 121 21.58 -22.77 -21.39
N ASN A 122 21.08 -22.65 -20.16
CA ASN A 122 19.67 -22.94 -19.85
C ASN A 122 18.78 -21.69 -20.01
N GLY A 123 17.46 -21.88 -20.02
CA GLY A 123 16.51 -20.78 -20.28
C GLY A 123 16.59 -19.58 -19.32
N PHE A 124 17.03 -19.75 -18.07
CA PHE A 124 17.21 -18.61 -17.15
C PHE A 124 18.48 -17.82 -17.45
N GLN A 125 19.56 -18.51 -17.80
CA GLN A 125 20.79 -17.87 -18.22
C GLN A 125 20.58 -17.06 -19.51
N VAL A 126 19.70 -17.51 -20.43
CA VAL A 126 19.39 -16.75 -21.64
C VAL A 126 18.91 -15.34 -21.33
N TYR A 127 18.01 -15.18 -20.35
CA TYR A 127 17.50 -13.85 -19.99
C TYR A 127 18.54 -12.95 -19.28
N ASP A 128 19.37 -13.52 -18.41
CA ASP A 128 20.47 -12.78 -17.78
C ASP A 128 21.44 -12.27 -18.86
N LEU A 129 21.81 -13.12 -19.82
CA LEU A 129 22.67 -12.75 -20.95
C LEU A 129 22.02 -11.70 -21.85
N HIS A 130 20.70 -11.82 -22.10
CA HIS A 130 19.94 -10.83 -22.86
C HIS A 130 19.98 -9.44 -22.21
N THR A 131 19.86 -9.42 -20.87
CA THR A 131 19.92 -8.20 -20.07
C THR A 131 21.31 -7.56 -20.13
N LEU A 132 22.38 -8.37 -20.03
CA LEU A 132 23.76 -7.90 -20.16
C LEU A 132 24.04 -7.33 -21.56
N LEU A 133 23.62 -8.01 -22.63
CA LEU A 133 23.76 -7.51 -24.01
C LEU A 133 22.97 -6.23 -24.25
N SER A 134 21.77 -6.13 -23.67
CA SER A 134 20.97 -4.90 -23.72
C SER A 134 21.66 -3.73 -23.01
N ALA A 135 22.31 -4.01 -21.87
CA ALA A 135 23.09 -3.02 -21.14
C ALA A 135 24.39 -2.63 -21.85
N ILE A 136 25.07 -3.55 -22.54
CA ILE A 136 26.27 -3.27 -23.35
C ILE A 136 25.96 -2.19 -24.39
N LEU A 137 24.86 -2.37 -25.14
CA LEU A 137 24.41 -1.39 -26.12
C LEU A 137 24.02 -0.06 -25.46
N THR A 138 23.33 -0.10 -24.32
CA THR A 138 22.94 1.11 -23.57
C THR A 138 24.16 1.91 -23.10
N ASN A 139 25.17 1.24 -22.55
CA ASN A 139 26.42 1.85 -22.10
C ASN A 139 27.16 2.49 -23.27
N GLN A 140 27.24 1.78 -24.41
CA GLN A 140 27.90 2.28 -25.61
C GLN A 140 27.21 3.52 -26.18
N GLN A 141 25.87 3.49 -26.23
CA GLN A 141 25.08 4.64 -26.68
C GLN A 141 25.23 5.83 -25.73
N THR A 142 25.31 5.58 -24.42
CA THR A 142 25.52 6.64 -23.43
C THR A 142 26.90 7.27 -23.58
N CYS A 143 27.96 6.48 -23.78
CA CYS A 143 29.28 7.00 -24.13
C CYS A 143 29.21 7.88 -25.38
N PHE A 144 28.58 7.39 -26.46
CA PHE A 144 28.51 8.12 -27.72
C PHE A 144 27.71 9.44 -27.59
N ASN A 145 26.56 9.41 -26.90
CA ASN A 145 25.73 10.59 -26.70
C ASN A 145 26.43 11.65 -25.82
N GLY A 146 27.24 11.21 -24.83
CA GLY A 146 27.99 12.14 -23.98
C GLY A 146 28.88 13.10 -24.77
N PHE A 147 29.46 12.66 -25.89
CA PHE A 147 30.24 13.54 -26.77
C PHE A 147 29.40 14.49 -27.63
N ASN A 148 28.12 14.18 -27.84
CA ASN A 148 27.18 15.05 -28.56
C ASN A 148 26.56 16.13 -27.65
N GLU A 149 26.60 15.92 -26.33
CA GLU A 149 26.01 16.81 -25.33
C GLU A 149 27.01 17.84 -24.76
N VAL A 150 28.31 17.67 -25.02
CA VAL A 150 29.38 18.51 -24.46
C VAL A 150 30.00 19.44 -25.50
N THR A 151 30.77 20.42 -25.03
CA THR A 151 31.54 21.33 -25.90
C THR A 151 32.36 20.54 -26.93
N SER A 152 32.21 20.91 -28.20
CA SER A 152 32.91 20.22 -29.30
C SER A 152 34.42 20.31 -29.14
N CYS A 153 35.09 19.16 -29.18
CA CYS A 153 36.55 19.05 -29.20
C CYS A 153 36.94 18.24 -30.45
N PRO A 154 37.22 18.89 -31.59
CA PRO A 154 37.37 18.20 -32.89
C PRO A 154 38.40 17.08 -32.91
N VAL A 155 39.48 17.20 -32.13
CA VAL A 155 40.54 16.19 -32.00
C VAL A 155 39.99 14.90 -31.39
N VAL A 156 39.23 15.02 -30.30
CA VAL A 156 38.65 13.87 -29.58
C VAL A 156 37.44 13.31 -30.34
N THR A 157 36.51 14.19 -30.74
CA THR A 157 35.28 13.77 -31.42
C THR A 157 35.56 13.17 -32.81
N GLY A 158 36.54 13.70 -33.54
CA GLY A 158 36.98 13.15 -34.81
C GLY A 158 37.57 11.74 -34.67
N ALA A 159 38.41 11.52 -33.65
CA ALA A 159 39.05 10.22 -33.42
C ALA A 159 38.09 9.14 -32.87
N LEU A 160 37.11 9.52 -32.05
CA LEU A 160 36.22 8.56 -31.38
C LEU A 160 34.91 8.28 -32.12
N SER A 161 34.43 9.19 -32.98
CA SER A 161 33.12 9.07 -33.63
C SER A 161 32.93 7.75 -34.40
N SER A 162 33.85 7.41 -35.31
CA SER A 162 33.78 6.17 -36.10
C SER A 162 33.93 4.92 -35.23
N PRO A 163 34.96 4.78 -34.36
CA PRO A 163 35.08 3.62 -33.48
C PRO A 163 33.84 3.37 -32.61
N LEU A 164 33.27 4.43 -32.02
CA LEU A 164 32.09 4.31 -31.18
C LEU A 164 30.84 3.92 -31.98
N SER A 165 30.65 4.50 -33.17
CA SER A 165 29.56 4.16 -34.09
C SER A 165 29.65 2.70 -34.56
N ASP A 166 30.84 2.23 -34.93
CA ASP A 166 31.01 0.86 -35.42
C ASP A 166 30.82 -0.17 -34.30
N ALA A 167 31.20 0.17 -33.05
CA ALA A 167 30.87 -0.63 -31.89
C ALA A 167 29.35 -0.74 -31.64
N ILE A 168 28.58 0.35 -31.82
CA ILE A 168 27.10 0.32 -31.73
C ILE A 168 26.54 -0.69 -32.74
N LYS A 169 26.96 -0.60 -34.01
CA LYS A 169 26.52 -1.54 -35.06
C LYS A 169 26.85 -2.99 -34.69
N LEU A 170 28.06 -3.21 -34.20
CA LEU A 170 28.55 -4.53 -33.82
C LEU A 170 27.76 -5.13 -32.64
N TYR A 171 27.47 -4.35 -31.61
CA TYR A 171 26.68 -4.80 -30.46
C TYR A 171 25.22 -5.05 -30.83
N THR A 172 24.62 -4.20 -31.68
CA THR A 172 23.27 -4.40 -32.23
C THR A 172 23.17 -5.71 -33.00
N ILE A 173 24.12 -5.99 -33.91
CA ILE A 173 24.13 -7.26 -34.65
C ILE A 173 24.27 -8.44 -33.68
N SER A 174 25.19 -8.33 -32.71
CA SER A 174 25.39 -9.37 -31.70
C SER A 174 24.10 -9.65 -30.91
N LEU A 175 23.38 -8.61 -30.46
CA LEU A 175 22.11 -8.72 -29.75
C LEU A 175 21.00 -9.35 -30.61
N ALA A 176 20.92 -8.98 -31.90
CA ALA A 176 19.95 -9.55 -32.84
C ALA A 176 20.20 -11.05 -33.06
N LEU A 177 21.46 -11.46 -33.25
CA LEU A 177 21.82 -12.87 -33.40
C LEU A 177 21.57 -13.68 -32.12
N PHE A 178 21.86 -13.10 -30.95
CA PHE A 178 21.56 -13.74 -29.66
C PHE A 178 20.06 -14.00 -29.51
N THR A 179 19.24 -12.98 -29.78
CA THR A 179 17.78 -13.08 -29.67
C THR A 179 17.25 -14.18 -30.59
N ARG A 180 17.75 -14.25 -31.82
CA ARG A 180 17.33 -15.25 -32.79
C ARG A 180 17.79 -16.68 -32.43
N GLY A 181 19.01 -16.84 -31.95
CA GLY A 181 19.62 -18.15 -31.67
C GLY A 181 19.28 -18.73 -30.31
N TRP A 182 18.91 -17.92 -29.31
CA TRP A 182 18.66 -18.38 -27.94
C TRP A 182 17.31 -17.97 -27.37
N VAL A 183 16.80 -16.77 -27.69
CA VAL A 183 15.52 -16.29 -27.14
C VAL A 183 14.34 -16.90 -27.91
N SER A 184 14.39 -16.93 -29.23
CA SER A 184 13.36 -17.57 -30.07
C SER A 184 13.22 -19.07 -29.79
N ASP A 185 14.33 -19.80 -29.69
CA ASP A 185 14.35 -21.23 -29.39
C ASP A 185 13.82 -21.54 -27.97
N ALA A 186 14.05 -20.65 -27.01
CA ALA A 186 13.48 -20.75 -25.65
C ALA A 186 11.96 -20.52 -25.63
N THR A 187 11.41 -19.76 -26.60
CA THR A 187 9.97 -19.52 -26.72
C THR A 187 9.22 -20.63 -27.46
N GLU A 188 9.82 -21.32 -28.44
CA GLU A 188 9.19 -22.44 -29.15
C GLU A 188 9.14 -23.74 -28.31
N GLY A 189 10.11 -23.95 -27.41
CA GLY A 189 10.12 -25.06 -26.45
C GLY A 189 9.19 -24.89 -25.23
N SER A 190 8.49 -23.75 -25.09
CA SER A 190 7.69 -23.40 -23.90
C SER A 190 6.18 -23.36 -24.19
N THR A 191 5.65 -24.41 -24.82
CA THR A 191 4.20 -24.65 -24.94
C THR A 191 3.60 -25.35 -23.71
N THR A 192 4.34 -25.48 -22.61
CA THR A 192 3.83 -26.03 -21.35
C THR A 192 3.80 -24.95 -20.26
N VAL A 193 2.63 -24.32 -20.12
CA VAL A 193 2.23 -23.50 -18.95
C VAL A 193 2.38 -24.28 -17.63
N GLU A 194 2.55 -25.60 -17.68
CA GLU A 194 2.72 -26.48 -16.52
C GLU A 194 4.15 -26.52 -15.93
N THR A 195 5.19 -26.16 -16.68
CA THR A 195 6.58 -26.46 -16.25
C THR A 195 7.18 -25.39 -15.32
N ILE A 196 6.62 -24.17 -15.29
CA ILE A 196 7.01 -23.13 -14.31
C ILE A 196 6.42 -23.45 -12.91
N THR A 197 5.34 -24.23 -12.86
CA THR A 197 4.67 -24.68 -11.62
C THR A 197 5.46 -25.73 -10.84
N ASN A 198 6.39 -26.44 -11.49
CA ASN A 198 7.17 -27.55 -10.90
C ASN A 198 8.59 -27.18 -10.48
N ARG A 199 8.91 -25.90 -10.28
CA ARG A 199 10.04 -25.59 -9.40
C ARG A 199 9.66 -26.09 -8.00
N LYS A 200 10.28 -27.21 -7.59
CA LYS A 200 10.37 -27.67 -6.21
C LYS A 200 10.39 -26.43 -5.32
N LEU A 201 9.28 -26.19 -4.65
CA LEU A 201 9.22 -25.41 -3.42
C LEU A 201 10.12 -26.19 -2.46
N LEU A 202 11.43 -25.99 -2.54
CA LEU A 202 12.29 -26.22 -1.39
C LEU A 202 11.76 -25.22 -0.37
N GLN A 203 10.87 -25.75 0.49
CA GLN A 203 10.66 -25.26 1.83
C GLN A 203 12.02 -25.32 2.54
N THR A 204 12.94 -24.43 2.18
CA THR A 204 13.89 -23.94 3.14
C THR A 204 13.18 -22.85 3.92
N SER A 205 13.44 -22.85 5.21
CA SER A 205 12.99 -21.93 6.24
C SER A 205 13.01 -20.47 5.80
N VAL A 206 12.31 -19.62 6.57
CA VAL A 206 12.55 -18.17 6.55
C VAL A 206 14.01 -17.94 6.91
N ASP A 207 14.88 -17.92 5.90
CA ASP A 207 16.23 -17.45 6.10
C ASP A 207 16.10 -15.93 6.19
N ASN A 208 16.35 -15.41 7.39
CA ASN A 208 16.54 -13.98 7.64
C ASN A 208 17.40 -13.40 6.52
N VAL A 209 17.19 -12.13 6.15
CA VAL A 209 18.18 -11.43 5.33
C VAL A 209 19.51 -11.59 6.05
N GLU A 210 20.43 -12.33 5.45
CA GLU A 210 21.73 -12.56 6.05
C GLU A 210 22.45 -11.22 6.05
N VAL A 211 22.52 -10.56 7.21
CA VAL A 211 23.27 -9.33 7.39
C VAL A 211 24.65 -9.73 7.86
N ARG A 212 25.65 -9.58 6.99
CA ARG A 212 27.03 -9.93 7.29
C ARG A 212 27.67 -8.94 8.25
N GLN A 213 27.41 -7.66 8.05
CA GLN A 213 27.98 -6.57 8.83
C GLN A 213 27.09 -5.34 8.71
N LYS A 214 27.01 -4.56 9.79
CA LYS A 214 26.35 -3.25 9.84
C LYS A 214 27.36 -2.21 10.31
N VAL A 215 27.40 -1.07 9.63
CA VAL A 215 28.14 0.14 10.04
C VAL A 215 27.18 1.33 10.11
N VAL A 216 27.50 2.31 10.96
CA VAL A 216 26.68 3.50 11.21
C VAL A 216 27.41 4.74 10.73
N VAL A 217 26.72 5.56 9.94
CA VAL A 217 27.18 6.88 9.50
C VAL A 217 26.47 7.94 10.32
N ASN A 218 27.22 8.71 11.12
CA ASN A 218 26.72 9.87 11.85
C ASN A 218 27.67 11.07 11.74
N PRO A 219 27.22 12.22 11.16
CA PRO A 219 28.07 13.39 10.96
C PRO A 219 28.54 14.05 12.26
N ASP A 220 27.91 13.76 13.40
CA ASP A 220 28.37 14.27 14.72
C ASP A 220 29.59 13.53 15.29
N GLY A 221 30.03 12.45 14.63
CA GLY A 221 31.18 11.63 15.04
C GLY A 221 30.86 10.50 16.01
N SER A 222 29.60 10.27 16.38
CA SER A 222 29.16 9.18 17.27
C SER A 222 28.91 7.83 16.56
N GLY A 223 28.99 7.80 15.23
CA GLY A 223 28.91 6.57 14.40
C GLY A 223 30.29 5.99 14.07
N ASP A 224 30.31 4.90 13.30
CA ASP A 224 31.55 4.30 12.78
C ASP A 224 32.24 5.21 11.74
N PHE A 225 31.43 5.97 10.98
CA PHE A 225 31.88 6.91 9.97
C PHE A 225 31.12 8.24 10.08
N THR A 226 31.71 9.33 9.62
CA THR A 226 31.06 10.65 9.54
C THR A 226 30.41 10.92 8.19
N THR A 227 30.86 10.24 7.14
CA THR A 227 30.38 10.41 5.76
C THR A 227 29.90 9.10 5.17
N ILE A 228 29.00 9.17 4.18
CA ILE A 228 28.52 7.98 3.48
C ILE A 228 29.64 7.39 2.61
N ASN A 229 30.48 8.24 1.99
CA ASN A 229 31.59 7.80 1.17
C ASN A 229 32.62 6.95 1.93
N ASP A 230 32.96 7.32 3.16
CA ASP A 230 33.92 6.55 3.97
C ASP A 230 33.37 5.15 4.29
N ALA A 231 32.08 5.05 4.62
CA ALA A 231 31.42 3.77 4.88
C ALA A 231 31.37 2.88 3.62
N VAL A 232 31.12 3.47 2.45
CA VAL A 232 31.14 2.76 1.17
C VAL A 232 32.55 2.27 0.83
N ALA A 233 33.58 3.10 1.05
CA ALA A 233 34.97 2.73 0.82
C ALA A 233 35.38 1.51 1.67
N ALA A 234 34.97 1.52 2.95
CA ALA A 234 35.25 0.45 3.91
C ALA A 234 34.45 -0.85 3.67
N ALA A 235 33.33 -0.81 2.94
CA ALA A 235 32.53 -1.99 2.64
C ALA A 235 33.36 -3.07 1.87
N PRO A 236 33.10 -4.36 2.06
CA PRO A 236 33.86 -5.42 1.39
C PRO A 236 33.65 -5.42 -0.13
N GLU A 237 34.69 -5.82 -0.86
CA GLU A 237 34.59 -6.04 -2.32
C GLU A 237 34.16 -7.47 -2.64
N ASN A 238 33.38 -7.62 -3.72
CA ASN A 238 33.01 -8.89 -4.37
C ASN A 238 32.49 -9.95 -3.39
N SER A 239 31.58 -9.54 -2.50
CA SER A 239 30.96 -10.42 -1.50
C SER A 239 30.30 -11.67 -2.12
N GLY A 240 29.93 -11.69 -3.39
CA GLY A 240 29.30 -12.86 -4.03
C GLY A 240 27.87 -13.09 -3.54
N THR A 241 27.10 -13.92 -4.25
CA THR A 241 25.64 -14.09 -4.00
C THR A 241 25.30 -14.81 -2.69
N ASN A 242 26.28 -15.43 -2.02
CA ASN A 242 26.07 -16.30 -0.85
C ASN A 242 26.59 -15.72 0.47
N ASN A 243 26.99 -14.44 0.53
CA ASN A 243 27.63 -13.84 1.72
C ASN A 243 26.80 -12.73 2.39
N GLY A 244 25.49 -12.70 2.16
CA GLY A 244 24.59 -11.71 2.77
C GLY A 244 24.83 -10.24 2.36
N TYR A 245 24.11 -9.33 3.01
CA TYR A 245 24.17 -7.88 2.81
C TYR A 245 25.18 -7.22 3.77
N HIS A 246 25.90 -6.22 3.26
CA HIS A 246 26.64 -5.25 4.07
C HIS A 246 25.80 -3.98 4.23
N VAL A 247 25.40 -3.67 5.45
CA VAL A 247 24.45 -2.60 5.77
C VAL A 247 25.17 -1.35 6.21
N ILE A 248 24.97 -0.25 5.48
CA ILE A 248 25.33 1.11 5.86
C ILE A 248 24.05 1.79 6.38
N TYR A 249 23.99 2.00 7.69
CA TYR A 249 22.91 2.73 8.32
C TYR A 249 23.29 4.21 8.45
N VAL A 250 22.48 5.09 7.89
CA VAL A 250 22.72 6.53 7.85
C VAL A 250 21.70 7.22 8.74
N VAL A 251 22.15 7.85 9.82
CA VAL A 251 21.24 8.48 10.78
C VAL A 251 20.54 9.71 10.17
N ALA A 252 19.56 10.27 10.88
CA ALA A 252 18.90 11.50 10.47
C ALA A 252 19.91 12.66 10.34
N GLY A 253 19.88 13.36 9.22
CA GLY A 253 20.83 14.41 8.88
C GLY A 253 20.74 14.82 7.41
N ILE A 254 21.38 15.94 7.08
CA ILE A 254 21.58 16.39 5.70
C ILE A 254 23.04 16.13 5.35
N TYR A 255 23.26 15.27 4.37
CA TYR A 255 24.56 14.84 3.89
C TYR A 255 24.78 15.51 2.53
N ASN A 256 25.66 16.51 2.49
CA ASN A 256 26.04 17.16 1.24
C ASN A 256 27.25 16.44 0.64
N GLU A 257 26.98 15.37 -0.09
CA GLU A 257 27.99 14.46 -0.62
C GLU A 257 27.58 13.96 -2.01
N TYR A 258 28.57 13.67 -2.85
CA TYR A 258 28.38 12.90 -4.08
C TYR A 258 28.84 11.48 -3.81
N VAL A 259 27.92 10.51 -3.89
CA VAL A 259 28.19 9.12 -3.49
C VAL A 259 28.14 8.21 -4.70
N PHE A 260 29.16 7.38 -4.88
CA PHE A 260 29.24 6.38 -5.95
C PHE A 260 29.46 4.97 -5.38
N ILE A 261 28.57 4.04 -5.69
CA ILE A 261 28.69 2.62 -5.36
C ILE A 261 29.23 1.86 -6.58
N PRO A 262 30.54 1.51 -6.63
CA PRO A 262 31.14 0.88 -7.78
C PRO A 262 30.72 -0.59 -7.94
N LYS A 263 30.97 -1.16 -9.12
CA LYS A 263 30.65 -2.55 -9.48
C LYS A 263 31.23 -3.62 -8.51
N SER A 264 32.34 -3.31 -7.85
CA SER A 264 32.99 -4.19 -6.87
C SER A 264 32.22 -4.28 -5.54
N LYS A 265 31.36 -3.32 -5.20
CA LYS A 265 30.59 -3.31 -3.95
C LYS A 265 29.19 -3.94 -4.18
N GLN A 266 29.15 -5.28 -4.21
CA GLN A 266 27.91 -6.04 -4.40
C GLN A 266 27.15 -6.26 -3.08
N ASN A 267 25.82 -6.40 -3.16
CA ASN A 267 24.92 -6.63 -2.02
C ASN A 267 25.10 -5.60 -0.89
N LEU A 268 25.33 -4.34 -1.27
CA LEU A 268 25.39 -3.22 -0.33
C LEU A 268 23.98 -2.70 -0.07
N MET A 269 23.71 -2.38 1.19
CA MET A 269 22.43 -1.87 1.62
C MET A 269 22.57 -0.54 2.34
N LEU A 270 21.95 0.50 1.80
CA LEU A 270 21.93 1.83 2.38
C LEU A 270 20.57 2.09 3.05
N VAL A 271 20.53 2.32 4.35
CA VAL A 271 19.27 2.52 5.08
C VAL A 271 19.31 3.81 5.88
N GLY A 272 18.34 4.69 5.68
CA GLY A 272 18.17 5.92 6.43
C GLY A 272 17.16 5.82 7.58
N ASP A 273 16.98 6.94 8.30
CA ASP A 273 16.03 7.12 9.40
C ASP A 273 14.59 7.46 8.94
N GLY A 274 14.38 7.59 7.64
CA GLY A 274 13.11 7.92 7.01
C GLY A 274 13.23 9.02 5.96
N ILE A 275 12.27 9.03 5.03
CA ILE A 275 12.07 10.14 4.08
C ILE A 275 12.00 11.47 4.85
N ASN A 276 12.71 12.49 4.35
CA ASN A 276 12.87 13.81 4.97
C ASN A 276 13.62 13.85 6.31
N ARG A 277 14.09 12.71 6.84
CA ARG A 277 14.94 12.66 8.04
C ARG A 277 16.40 12.47 7.66
N THR A 278 16.69 11.50 6.79
CA THR A 278 18.02 11.30 6.20
C THR A 278 17.97 11.78 4.76
N VAL A 279 18.74 12.81 4.44
CA VAL A 279 18.75 13.45 3.13
C VAL A 279 20.17 13.50 2.59
N LEU A 280 20.42 12.78 1.50
CA LEU A 280 21.63 12.94 0.69
C LEU A 280 21.34 13.98 -0.40
N THR A 281 22.13 15.06 -0.44
CA THR A 281 21.90 16.20 -1.31
C THR A 281 23.14 16.60 -2.09
N GLY A 282 22.91 17.08 -3.32
CA GLY A 282 23.92 17.68 -4.20
C GLY A 282 23.25 18.71 -5.13
N ASP A 283 24.02 19.25 -6.07
CA ASP A 283 23.63 20.35 -6.97
C ASP A 283 24.38 20.36 -8.31
N ARG A 284 25.13 19.30 -8.66
CA ARG A 284 25.76 19.18 -9.99
C ARG A 284 24.70 19.20 -11.09
N SER A 285 25.03 19.90 -12.19
CA SER A 285 24.13 20.09 -13.32
C SER A 285 24.90 20.26 -14.63
N VAL A 286 24.21 20.06 -15.76
CA VAL A 286 24.81 20.25 -17.10
C VAL A 286 25.23 21.69 -17.34
N VAL A 287 24.42 22.66 -16.89
CA VAL A 287 24.75 24.10 -17.02
C VAL A 287 26.08 24.44 -16.31
N ASP A 288 26.41 23.74 -15.24
CA ASP A 288 27.65 23.94 -14.48
C ASP A 288 28.84 23.11 -14.99
N GLY A 289 28.75 22.54 -16.21
CA GLY A 289 29.86 21.87 -16.90
C GLY A 289 29.98 20.37 -16.63
N TRP A 290 29.01 19.76 -15.93
CA TRP A 290 28.94 18.31 -15.77
C TRP A 290 28.22 17.66 -16.95
N THR A 291 28.45 16.37 -17.18
CA THR A 291 27.56 15.60 -18.04
C THR A 291 26.29 15.24 -17.27
N THR A 292 25.20 14.94 -17.98
CA THR A 292 23.99 14.37 -17.36
C THR A 292 24.34 13.15 -16.50
N PHE A 293 25.24 12.28 -17.00
CA PHE A 293 25.66 11.06 -16.31
C PHE A 293 26.44 11.31 -15.00
N GLN A 294 27.32 12.32 -14.96
CA GLN A 294 28.09 12.69 -13.76
C GLN A 294 27.38 13.69 -12.83
N SER A 295 26.26 14.26 -13.26
CA SER A 295 25.45 15.17 -12.43
C SER A 295 24.78 14.48 -11.23
N ALA A 296 24.77 13.15 -11.21
CA ALA A 296 24.12 12.35 -10.18
C ALA A 296 24.67 12.64 -8.77
N THR A 297 23.77 13.02 -7.86
CA THR A 297 24.10 13.12 -6.42
C THR A 297 24.45 11.74 -5.84
N PHE A 298 23.68 10.73 -6.22
CA PHE A 298 23.95 9.33 -5.87
C PHE A 298 23.98 8.47 -7.12
N ALA A 299 25.04 7.67 -7.29
CA ALA A 299 25.20 6.77 -8.41
C ALA A 299 25.51 5.34 -7.95
N VAL A 300 24.87 4.34 -8.54
CA VAL A 300 25.06 2.93 -8.18
C VAL A 300 25.18 2.01 -9.39
N VAL A 301 26.19 1.13 -9.35
CA VAL A 301 26.44 0.07 -10.34
C VAL A 301 26.63 -1.30 -9.67
N GLY A 302 26.88 -1.35 -8.36
CA GLY A 302 27.02 -2.60 -7.60
C GLY A 302 25.75 -3.46 -7.64
N LYS A 303 25.87 -4.70 -8.15
CA LYS A 303 24.76 -5.67 -8.25
C LYS A 303 24.12 -5.95 -6.88
N GLY A 304 22.80 -6.09 -6.87
CA GLY A 304 22.03 -6.43 -5.66
C GLY A 304 21.93 -5.29 -4.65
N PHE A 305 22.17 -4.04 -5.08
CA PHE A 305 22.08 -2.88 -4.20
C PHE A 305 20.65 -2.65 -3.68
N VAL A 306 20.53 -2.29 -2.40
CA VAL A 306 19.26 -1.90 -1.79
C VAL A 306 19.39 -0.53 -1.12
N ALA A 307 18.44 0.38 -1.38
CA ALA A 307 18.30 1.62 -0.62
C ALA A 307 16.92 1.71 0.04
N MET A 308 16.89 2.21 1.27
CA MET A 308 15.68 2.30 2.07
C MET A 308 15.60 3.52 2.98
N ASN A 309 14.39 4.05 3.18
CA ASN A 309 14.10 5.09 4.17
C ASN A 309 15.01 6.34 4.06
N ILE A 310 15.32 6.76 2.83
CA ILE A 310 16.27 7.86 2.57
C ILE A 310 15.77 8.75 1.44
N THR A 311 16.05 10.05 1.54
CA THR A 311 15.82 11.03 0.47
C THR A 311 17.12 11.25 -0.30
N PHE A 312 17.05 11.16 -1.63
CA PHE A 312 18.10 11.58 -2.55
C PHE A 312 17.65 12.85 -3.28
N ARG A 313 18.44 13.91 -3.21
CA ARG A 313 18.05 15.23 -3.70
C ARG A 313 19.13 15.86 -4.57
N ASN A 314 18.73 16.41 -5.72
CA ASN A 314 19.53 17.38 -6.46
C ASN A 314 18.85 18.75 -6.40
N THR A 315 19.58 19.75 -5.91
CA THR A 315 19.10 21.10 -5.60
C THR A 315 19.46 22.14 -6.66
N ALA A 316 20.05 21.75 -7.80
CA ALA A 316 20.48 22.67 -8.85
C ALA A 316 19.34 23.61 -9.33
N GLY A 317 18.11 23.10 -9.38
CA GLY A 317 16.94 23.87 -9.80
C GLY A 317 16.64 23.74 -11.29
N SER A 318 15.44 24.17 -11.70
CA SER A 318 14.97 24.01 -13.09
C SER A 318 15.79 24.81 -14.11
N SER A 319 16.35 25.97 -13.71
CA SER A 319 17.21 26.81 -14.55
C SER A 319 18.56 26.19 -14.88
N LYS A 320 18.92 25.08 -14.24
CA LYS A 320 20.17 24.36 -14.44
C LYS A 320 20.05 23.18 -15.39
N HIS A 321 18.87 23.00 -16.01
CA HIS A 321 18.56 21.91 -16.92
C HIS A 321 18.83 20.53 -16.28
N GLN A 322 19.44 19.58 -16.98
CA GLN A 322 19.64 18.21 -16.49
C GLN A 322 20.47 18.19 -15.21
N ALA A 323 19.89 17.62 -14.15
CA ALA A 323 20.51 17.53 -12.83
C ALA A 323 19.99 16.31 -12.07
N VAL A 324 20.78 15.23 -12.08
CA VAL A 324 20.34 13.92 -11.60
C VAL A 324 20.43 13.82 -10.08
N ALA A 325 19.36 13.35 -9.42
CA ALA A 325 19.40 12.98 -8.00
C ALA A 325 19.97 11.57 -7.84
N VAL A 326 19.45 10.61 -8.60
CA VAL A 326 19.92 9.22 -8.57
C VAL A 326 20.16 8.68 -9.97
N ARG A 327 21.34 8.09 -10.18
CA ARG A 327 21.64 7.26 -11.35
C ARG A 327 21.81 5.80 -10.93
N ASN A 328 20.96 4.93 -11.47
CA ASN A 328 21.00 3.51 -11.19
C ASN A 328 21.35 2.72 -12.46
N GLY A 329 22.47 2.01 -12.43
CA GLY A 329 22.90 1.04 -13.44
C GLY A 329 23.26 -0.31 -12.80
N ALA A 330 22.68 -0.63 -11.65
CA ALA A 330 22.92 -1.87 -10.92
C ALA A 330 21.82 -2.91 -11.23
N ASP A 331 22.25 -4.11 -11.59
CA ASP A 331 21.32 -5.23 -11.79
C ASP A 331 20.76 -5.74 -10.46
N MET A 332 19.49 -6.18 -10.48
CA MET A 332 18.76 -6.66 -9.30
C MET A 332 18.74 -5.63 -8.15
N SER A 333 18.71 -4.34 -8.47
CA SER A 333 18.70 -3.27 -7.48
C SER A 333 17.28 -2.91 -7.03
N THR A 334 17.12 -2.55 -5.75
CA THR A 334 15.83 -2.20 -5.15
C THR A 334 15.89 -0.90 -4.36
N PHE A 335 14.89 -0.03 -4.57
CA PHE A 335 14.65 1.15 -3.73
C PHE A 335 13.28 1.03 -3.08
N TYR A 336 13.22 1.16 -1.75
CA TYR A 336 11.98 0.98 -1.00
C TYR A 336 11.79 2.05 0.08
N TYR A 337 10.67 2.78 0.04
CA TYR A 337 10.47 3.97 0.87
C TYR A 337 11.58 5.02 0.72
N CYS A 338 11.97 5.32 -0.52
CA CYS A 338 12.89 6.41 -0.83
C CYS A 338 12.14 7.61 -1.42
N SER A 339 12.69 8.81 -1.24
CA SER A 339 12.27 10.00 -1.97
C SER A 339 13.35 10.41 -2.97
N PHE A 340 12.96 10.73 -4.21
CA PHE A 340 13.85 11.23 -5.26
C PHE A 340 13.39 12.63 -5.63
N GLU A 341 14.23 13.62 -5.36
CA GLU A 341 13.85 15.03 -5.41
C GLU A 341 14.76 15.80 -6.38
N GLY A 342 14.18 16.33 -7.45
CA GLY A 342 14.88 17.18 -8.41
C GLY A 342 13.92 18.00 -9.25
N TYR A 343 14.39 18.38 -10.45
CA TYR A 343 13.62 19.04 -11.49
C TYR A 343 13.73 18.24 -12.78
N GLN A 344 14.57 18.66 -13.73
CA GLN A 344 14.80 17.92 -14.96
C GLN A 344 15.75 16.74 -14.70
N ASP A 345 15.43 15.56 -15.24
CA ASP A 345 16.27 14.36 -15.19
C ASP A 345 16.52 13.83 -13.76
N THR A 346 15.51 13.88 -12.88
CA THR A 346 15.67 13.53 -11.45
C THR A 346 16.18 12.10 -11.21
N LEU A 347 15.55 11.10 -11.85
CA LEU A 347 15.86 9.69 -11.66
C LEU A 347 16.29 9.03 -12.98
N TYR A 348 17.58 8.75 -13.08
CA TYR A 348 18.19 8.08 -14.22
C TYR A 348 18.21 6.56 -14.02
N VAL A 349 17.17 5.88 -14.48
CA VAL A 349 17.06 4.41 -14.58
C VAL A 349 17.89 3.91 -15.77
N HIS A 350 19.22 4.03 -15.66
CA HIS A 350 20.16 3.91 -16.76
C HIS A 350 20.11 2.56 -17.50
N SER A 351 20.38 1.44 -16.82
CA SER A 351 20.48 0.10 -17.44
C SER A 351 20.17 -1.04 -16.46
N LEU A 352 20.07 -2.28 -16.96
CA LEU A 352 19.83 -3.53 -16.21
C LEU A 352 18.45 -3.56 -15.50
N ARG A 353 18.23 -4.53 -14.60
CA ARG A 353 16.94 -4.74 -13.92
C ARG A 353 16.85 -3.99 -12.61
N GLN A 354 15.75 -3.25 -12.40
CA GLN A 354 15.58 -2.35 -11.25
C GLN A 354 14.14 -2.39 -10.73
N PHE A 355 13.99 -2.29 -9.40
CA PHE A 355 12.67 -2.25 -8.76
C PHE A 355 12.55 -1.07 -7.79
N TYR A 356 11.48 -0.28 -7.94
CA TYR A 356 11.16 0.86 -7.07
C TYR A 356 9.80 0.63 -6.44
N LYS A 357 9.72 0.66 -5.11
CA LYS A 357 8.48 0.36 -4.40
C LYS A 357 8.18 1.34 -3.27
N ARG A 358 6.97 1.90 -3.28
CA ARG A 358 6.52 2.90 -2.28
C ARG A 358 7.47 4.09 -2.17
N CYS A 359 7.98 4.55 -3.31
CA CYS A 359 8.84 5.72 -3.37
C CYS A 359 8.04 6.95 -3.76
N ASP A 360 8.55 8.13 -3.37
CA ASP A 360 8.09 9.42 -3.84
C ASP A 360 9.07 9.95 -4.89
N ILE A 361 8.59 10.35 -6.06
CA ILE A 361 9.44 10.85 -7.15
C ILE A 361 8.94 12.23 -7.57
N TYR A 362 9.78 13.24 -7.45
CA TYR A 362 9.47 14.64 -7.80
C TYR A 362 10.30 15.10 -8.99
N GLY A 363 9.70 15.80 -9.94
CA GLY A 363 10.45 16.42 -11.03
C GLY A 363 9.59 17.13 -12.06
N THR A 364 10.20 17.51 -13.19
CA THR A 364 9.56 18.34 -14.23
C THR A 364 9.66 17.71 -15.61
N VAL A 365 10.71 18.05 -16.36
CA VAL A 365 11.04 17.48 -17.67
C VAL A 365 11.76 16.15 -17.46
N ASP A 366 11.28 15.09 -18.12
CA ASP A 366 11.95 13.79 -18.24
C ASP A 366 12.42 13.18 -16.91
N PHE A 367 11.67 13.39 -15.83
CA PHE A 367 12.21 13.16 -14.49
C PHE A 367 12.37 11.68 -14.10
N ILE A 368 11.84 10.75 -14.91
CA ILE A 368 12.19 9.32 -14.90
C ILE A 368 12.66 8.95 -16.31
N PHE A 369 13.96 8.69 -16.49
CA PHE A 369 14.52 8.47 -17.84
C PHE A 369 15.63 7.42 -17.84
N GLY A 370 15.91 6.87 -19.03
CA GLY A 370 16.94 5.85 -19.23
C GLY A 370 16.44 4.60 -19.95
N ASN A 371 17.23 3.54 -19.92
CA ASN A 371 16.99 2.31 -20.67
C ASN A 371 17.15 1.04 -19.83
N ALA A 372 16.82 1.11 -18.53
CA ALA A 372 16.68 -0.06 -17.69
C ALA A 372 15.44 -0.89 -18.07
N ALA A 373 15.40 -2.16 -17.61
CA ALA A 373 14.16 -2.89 -17.42
C ALA A 373 13.69 -2.61 -15.99
N THR A 374 12.71 -1.70 -15.82
CA THR A 374 12.34 -1.21 -14.49
C THR A 374 10.84 -1.26 -14.21
N VAL A 375 10.50 -1.59 -12.96
CA VAL A 375 9.13 -1.55 -12.45
C VAL A 375 9.05 -0.59 -11.25
N PHE A 376 8.13 0.36 -11.33
CA PHE A 376 7.67 1.19 -10.22
C PHE A 376 6.34 0.64 -9.71
N GLN A 377 6.26 0.33 -8.41
CA GLN A 377 5.06 -0.25 -7.81
C GLN A 377 4.65 0.48 -6.52
N ASP A 378 3.38 0.84 -6.39
CA ASP A 378 2.85 1.56 -5.22
C ASP A 378 3.54 2.92 -4.96
N CYS A 379 4.17 3.53 -5.97
CA CYS A 379 4.90 4.80 -5.85
C CYS A 379 3.98 6.01 -6.07
N ASN A 380 4.42 7.17 -5.58
CA ASN A 380 3.80 8.46 -5.88
C ASN A 380 4.72 9.26 -6.81
N MET A 381 4.14 9.89 -7.83
CA MET A 381 4.84 10.70 -8.81
C MET A 381 4.28 12.12 -8.78
N TYR A 382 5.17 13.09 -8.56
CA TYR A 382 4.84 14.48 -8.32
C TYR A 382 5.45 15.39 -9.39
N PRO A 383 4.78 15.58 -10.54
CA PRO A 383 5.14 16.64 -11.47
C PRO A 383 5.09 18.00 -10.77
N ARG A 384 6.18 18.77 -10.90
CA ARG A 384 6.37 20.07 -10.23
C ARG A 384 6.14 21.22 -11.20
N LEU A 385 6.22 22.46 -10.70
CA LEU A 385 6.23 23.65 -11.54
C LEU A 385 7.55 23.73 -12.33
N PRO A 386 7.53 23.66 -13.67
CA PRO A 386 8.73 23.79 -14.50
C PRO A 386 9.09 25.27 -14.74
N MET A 387 10.11 25.54 -15.56
CA MET A 387 10.38 26.91 -16.01
C MET A 387 9.25 27.44 -16.88
N LEU A 388 9.20 28.77 -17.04
CA LEU A 388 8.30 29.41 -17.99
C LEU A 388 8.49 28.81 -19.40
N ASN A 389 7.38 28.53 -20.09
CA ASN A 389 7.33 27.91 -21.42
C ASN A 389 7.82 26.45 -21.51
N GLN A 390 8.04 25.78 -20.37
CA GLN A 390 8.26 24.34 -20.33
C GLN A 390 6.97 23.59 -20.01
N PHE A 391 7.04 22.27 -20.19
CA PHE A 391 6.01 21.30 -19.81
C PHE A 391 6.66 20.20 -18.96
N ASN A 392 5.83 19.37 -18.34
CA ASN A 392 6.31 18.20 -17.62
C ASN A 392 6.17 16.95 -18.49
N ALA A 393 7.18 16.09 -18.47
CA ALA A 393 7.12 14.74 -19.01
C ALA A 393 7.60 13.77 -17.93
N ILE A 394 6.71 12.87 -17.49
CA ILE A 394 7.04 11.95 -16.40
C ILE A 394 8.14 10.98 -16.82
N THR A 395 8.02 10.39 -18.01
CA THR A 395 9.01 9.45 -18.53
C THR A 395 9.65 9.87 -19.83
N ALA A 396 10.95 9.62 -19.98
CA ALA A 396 11.67 9.66 -21.26
C ALA A 396 12.47 8.37 -21.45
N GLN A 397 11.80 7.33 -21.97
CA GLN A 397 12.41 6.00 -22.09
C GLN A 397 13.30 5.90 -23.33
N GLY A 398 14.52 5.39 -23.15
CA GLY A 398 15.62 5.47 -24.11
C GLY A 398 15.98 4.18 -24.83
N ARG A 399 15.04 3.28 -25.14
CA ARG A 399 15.33 2.05 -25.89
C ARG A 399 15.67 2.36 -27.36
N THR A 400 16.84 1.93 -27.81
CA THR A 400 17.38 2.21 -29.15
C THR A 400 17.29 1.05 -30.12
N ASP A 401 17.06 -0.17 -29.63
CA ASP A 401 17.00 -1.37 -30.46
C ASP A 401 15.81 -2.25 -30.03
N PRO A 402 15.00 -2.76 -30.97
CA PRO A 402 13.82 -3.55 -30.65
C PRO A 402 14.16 -4.87 -29.95
N ASN A 403 15.38 -5.38 -30.14
CA ASN A 403 15.88 -6.59 -29.50
C ASN A 403 16.31 -6.35 -28.05
N GLN A 404 16.31 -5.11 -27.53
CA GLN A 404 16.55 -4.88 -26.10
C GLN A 404 15.33 -5.28 -25.25
N ASN A 405 15.59 -5.94 -24.12
CA ASN A 405 14.55 -6.37 -23.17
C ASN A 405 14.19 -5.30 -22.11
N THR A 406 14.31 -4.02 -22.46
CA THR A 406 14.24 -2.88 -21.54
C THR A 406 12.92 -2.10 -21.67
N GLY A 407 12.62 -1.24 -20.70
CA GLY A 407 11.39 -0.43 -20.67
C GLY A 407 11.03 0.03 -19.25
N ILE A 408 10.11 0.99 -19.15
CA ILE A 408 9.59 1.50 -17.88
C ILE A 408 8.16 0.99 -17.67
N SER A 409 7.90 0.37 -16.52
CA SER A 409 6.59 -0.17 -16.14
C SER A 409 6.11 0.46 -14.84
N ILE A 410 4.97 1.15 -14.86
CA ILE A 410 4.43 1.91 -13.73
C ILE A 410 3.12 1.26 -13.28
N GLN A 411 3.09 0.71 -12.06
CA GLN A 411 2.04 -0.19 -11.59
C GLN A 411 1.44 0.24 -10.25
N ASN A 412 0.11 0.40 -10.20
CA ASN A 412 -0.60 0.77 -8.98
C ASN A 412 -0.01 2.04 -8.32
N CYS A 413 0.47 2.98 -9.14
CA CYS A 413 1.08 4.22 -8.69
C CYS A 413 0.03 5.35 -8.63
N CYS A 414 0.40 6.45 -7.96
CA CYS A 414 -0.40 7.67 -7.88
C CYS A 414 0.33 8.81 -8.58
N ILE A 415 -0.31 9.43 -9.57
CA ILE A 415 0.24 10.59 -10.29
C ILE A 415 -0.60 11.81 -9.92
N ILE A 416 0.02 12.73 -9.18
CA ILE A 416 -0.62 13.95 -8.65
C ILE A 416 0.35 15.13 -8.74
N GLY A 417 -0.15 16.33 -8.98
CA GLY A 417 0.71 17.52 -9.03
C GLY A 417 1.36 17.82 -7.68
N ALA A 418 2.63 18.21 -7.68
CA ALA A 418 3.26 18.79 -6.51
C ALA A 418 2.57 20.10 -6.12
N SER A 419 2.65 20.50 -4.85
CA SER A 419 1.93 21.67 -4.32
C SER A 419 2.12 22.96 -5.13
N GLU A 420 3.31 23.16 -5.69
CA GLU A 420 3.72 24.31 -6.48
C GLU A 420 3.18 24.30 -7.91
N LEU A 421 2.84 23.13 -8.46
CA LEU A 421 2.19 23.02 -9.77
C LEU A 421 0.75 23.53 -9.71
N GLY A 422 0.15 23.55 -8.51
CA GLY A 422 -1.24 23.88 -8.29
C GLY A 422 -2.14 22.66 -8.47
N ASP A 423 -3.44 22.92 -8.60
CA ASP A 423 -4.47 21.89 -8.69
C ASP A 423 -5.49 22.22 -9.79
N ALA A 424 -6.55 21.42 -9.89
CA ALA A 424 -7.61 21.62 -10.89
C ALA A 424 -8.34 22.98 -10.76
N THR A 425 -8.23 23.70 -9.64
CA THR A 425 -8.81 25.04 -9.47
C THR A 425 -7.95 26.13 -10.10
N SER A 426 -6.62 25.99 -10.06
CA SER A 426 -5.67 26.87 -10.74
C SER A 426 -5.38 26.41 -12.18
N ASN A 427 -6.09 25.38 -12.67
CA ASN A 427 -5.80 24.72 -13.93
C ASN A 427 -4.32 24.28 -14.03
N TYR A 428 -3.74 23.83 -12.90
CA TYR A 428 -2.33 23.46 -12.78
C TYR A 428 -1.37 24.54 -13.30
N ASN A 429 -1.73 25.81 -13.05
CA ASN A 429 -1.02 27.01 -13.53
C ASN A 429 -0.85 27.05 -15.07
N GLY A 430 -1.71 26.34 -15.81
CA GLY A 430 -1.65 26.24 -17.27
C GLY A 430 -0.52 25.34 -17.79
N ILE A 431 0.15 24.58 -16.93
CA ILE A 431 1.29 23.74 -17.32
C ILE A 431 0.78 22.41 -17.88
N GLN A 432 1.25 22.06 -19.07
CA GLN A 432 0.99 20.77 -19.68
C GLN A 432 1.84 19.69 -18.99
N THR A 433 1.23 18.56 -18.65
CA THR A 433 1.93 17.40 -18.09
C THR A 433 1.59 16.15 -18.90
N TYR A 434 2.61 15.46 -19.39
CA TYR A 434 2.48 14.25 -20.19
C TYR A 434 3.04 13.03 -19.43
N LEU A 435 2.46 11.86 -19.70
CA LEU A 435 2.94 10.56 -19.23
C LEU A 435 4.37 10.28 -19.69
N GLY A 436 4.75 10.78 -20.87
CA GLY A 436 6.12 10.71 -21.37
C GLY A 436 6.31 11.15 -22.81
N ARG A 437 7.56 11.04 -23.27
CA ARG A 437 7.98 11.31 -24.66
C ARG A 437 9.13 10.40 -25.13
N PRO A 438 9.19 10.03 -26.42
CA PRO A 438 10.09 8.98 -26.91
C PRO A 438 11.51 9.50 -27.16
N TRP A 439 12.35 9.47 -26.13
CA TRP A 439 13.75 9.90 -26.24
C TRP A 439 14.53 9.12 -27.33
N LYS A 440 14.18 7.85 -27.57
CA LYS A 440 14.81 6.99 -28.58
C LYS A 440 13.76 6.23 -29.40
N GLU A 441 14.17 5.74 -30.57
CA GLU A 441 13.31 5.21 -31.63
C GLU A 441 12.37 4.09 -31.17
N TYR A 442 12.80 3.23 -30.25
CA TYR A 442 12.00 2.08 -29.78
C TYR A 442 11.48 2.28 -28.36
N SER A 443 11.29 3.54 -27.93
CA SER A 443 10.87 3.90 -26.57
C SER A 443 9.72 3.03 -26.07
N ARG A 444 9.84 2.49 -24.86
CA ARG A 444 8.84 1.54 -24.31
C ARG A 444 8.46 1.87 -22.87
N THR A 445 7.22 2.31 -22.68
CA THR A 445 6.69 2.73 -21.38
C THR A 445 5.25 2.26 -21.20
N VAL A 446 4.91 1.73 -20.02
CA VAL A 446 3.54 1.33 -19.71
C VAL A 446 3.05 1.86 -18.36
N TYR A 447 1.76 2.23 -18.31
CA TYR A 447 1.04 2.58 -17.10
C TYR A 447 -0.10 1.61 -16.85
N ILE A 448 -0.08 0.92 -15.70
CA ILE A 448 -0.94 -0.20 -15.35
C ILE A 448 -1.61 0.08 -14.00
N GLU A 449 -2.94 -0.02 -13.93
CA GLU A 449 -3.74 0.10 -12.71
C GLU A 449 -3.44 1.34 -11.85
N SER A 450 -2.98 2.44 -12.46
CA SER A 450 -2.49 3.61 -11.74
C SER A 450 -3.53 4.73 -11.68
N PHE A 451 -3.49 5.53 -10.61
CA PHE A 451 -4.28 6.75 -10.49
C PHE A 451 -3.63 7.90 -11.26
N MET A 452 -4.42 8.61 -12.07
CA MET A 452 -3.99 9.78 -12.83
C MET A 452 -4.92 10.96 -12.51
N ASP A 453 -4.39 11.97 -11.83
CA ASP A 453 -5.12 13.21 -11.58
C ASP A 453 -5.33 14.03 -12.88
N GLY A 454 -6.16 15.07 -12.83
CA GLY A 454 -6.54 15.89 -13.99
C GLY A 454 -5.43 16.70 -14.64
N LEU A 455 -4.21 16.68 -14.11
CA LEU A 455 -3.05 17.35 -14.70
C LEU A 455 -2.56 16.71 -16.00
N ILE A 456 -2.89 15.44 -16.23
CA ILE A 456 -2.43 14.70 -17.42
C ILE A 456 -3.17 15.24 -18.63
N ASP A 457 -2.41 15.74 -19.60
CA ASP A 457 -2.95 16.25 -20.85
C ASP A 457 -3.79 15.16 -21.54
N PRO A 458 -4.95 15.49 -22.15
CA PRO A 458 -5.78 14.51 -22.84
C PRO A 458 -5.04 13.70 -23.92
N LYS A 459 -4.03 14.28 -24.57
CA LYS A 459 -3.14 13.56 -25.51
C LYS A 459 -2.37 12.44 -24.84
N GLY A 460 -2.12 12.55 -23.54
CA GLY A 460 -1.39 11.60 -22.70
C GLY A 460 0.12 11.64 -22.91
N TRP A 461 0.56 11.66 -24.16
CA TRP A 461 1.96 11.57 -24.59
C TRP A 461 2.30 12.76 -25.51
N THR A 462 3.58 13.11 -25.58
CA THR A 462 4.06 14.19 -26.47
C THR A 462 5.26 13.75 -27.31
N GLU A 463 5.37 14.30 -28.50
CA GLU A 463 6.42 13.99 -29.47
C GLU A 463 7.81 14.36 -28.93
N TRP A 464 8.84 13.66 -29.37
CA TRP A 464 10.22 14.11 -29.15
C TRP A 464 10.62 15.18 -30.16
N SER A 465 10.45 14.88 -31.45
CA SER A 465 10.68 15.80 -32.57
C SER A 465 9.99 15.28 -33.83
N GLY A 466 9.04 16.04 -34.40
CA GLY A 466 8.31 15.64 -35.60
C GLY A 466 7.63 14.27 -35.45
N ASP A 467 7.81 13.41 -36.43
CA ASP A 467 7.28 12.03 -36.48
C ASP A 467 8.27 10.97 -35.94
N PHE A 468 9.39 11.39 -35.35
CA PHE A 468 10.39 10.48 -34.79
C PHE A 468 9.77 9.51 -33.78
N ALA A 469 10.09 8.21 -33.96
CA ALA A 469 9.70 7.09 -33.11
C ALA A 469 8.19 6.75 -33.06
N LEU A 470 7.30 7.56 -33.64
CA LEU A 470 5.85 7.43 -33.40
C LEU A 470 5.25 6.11 -33.92
N SER A 471 5.88 5.48 -34.91
CA SER A 471 5.48 4.16 -35.44
C SER A 471 6.22 2.97 -34.81
N THR A 472 7.31 3.21 -34.09
CA THR A 472 8.21 2.16 -33.58
C THR A 472 8.24 2.05 -32.05
N LEU A 473 7.81 3.09 -31.35
CA LEU A 473 7.67 3.09 -29.90
C LEU A 473 6.57 2.11 -29.44
N TYR A 474 6.55 1.77 -28.16
CA TYR A 474 5.49 1.02 -27.51
C TYR A 474 5.05 1.75 -26.23
N TYR A 475 4.05 2.61 -26.34
CA TYR A 475 3.44 3.32 -25.23
C TYR A 475 2.07 2.77 -24.94
N ALA A 476 1.83 2.37 -23.70
CA ALA A 476 0.58 1.69 -23.39
C ALA A 476 -0.03 1.98 -22.02
N GLU A 477 -1.35 1.88 -21.98
CA GLU A 477 -2.16 2.09 -20.77
C GLU A 477 -3.09 0.88 -20.54
N PHE A 478 -3.18 0.42 -19.28
CA PHE A 478 -4.11 -0.65 -18.87
C PHE A 478 -4.78 -0.32 -17.54
N ALA A 479 -6.11 -0.30 -17.54
CA ALA A 479 -6.93 -0.19 -16.32
C ALA A 479 -6.57 0.99 -15.39
N ASN A 480 -6.00 2.07 -15.92
CA ASN A 480 -5.76 3.30 -15.18
C ASN A 480 -7.08 3.98 -14.84
N TRP A 481 -7.09 4.77 -13.76
CA TRP A 481 -8.29 5.43 -13.26
C TRP A 481 -8.00 6.83 -12.75
N GLY A 482 -9.01 7.68 -12.68
CA GLY A 482 -8.87 9.10 -12.28
C GLY A 482 -9.20 10.06 -13.44
N PRO A 483 -9.24 11.37 -13.18
CA PRO A 483 -9.60 12.37 -14.20
C PRO A 483 -8.66 12.38 -15.43
N GLY A 484 -7.36 12.14 -15.22
CA GLY A 484 -6.36 12.11 -16.30
C GLY A 484 -6.28 10.79 -17.07
N SER A 485 -7.01 9.75 -16.64
CA SER A 485 -6.92 8.40 -17.22
C SER A 485 -7.84 8.18 -18.42
N ASN A 486 -8.54 9.22 -18.91
CA ASN A 486 -9.44 9.08 -20.05
C ASN A 486 -8.64 8.97 -21.35
N THR A 487 -8.78 7.84 -22.04
CA THR A 487 -8.00 7.54 -23.23
C THR A 487 -8.65 7.96 -24.55
N SER A 488 -9.87 8.53 -24.53
CA SER A 488 -10.63 8.86 -25.76
C SER A 488 -9.97 9.92 -26.66
N ASN A 489 -9.10 10.78 -26.11
CA ASN A 489 -8.43 11.86 -26.83
C ASN A 489 -6.91 11.69 -26.87
N ARG A 490 -6.43 10.45 -26.64
CA ARG A 490 -5.01 10.14 -26.71
C ARG A 490 -4.50 10.31 -28.14
N VAL A 491 -3.18 10.45 -28.25
CA VAL A 491 -2.48 10.44 -29.53
C VAL A 491 -2.88 9.25 -30.41
N THR A 492 -2.87 9.45 -31.72
CA THR A 492 -3.23 8.42 -32.72
C THR A 492 -1.99 7.75 -33.32
N TRP A 493 -0.89 7.70 -32.59
CA TRP A 493 0.36 7.11 -33.05
C TRP A 493 0.24 5.59 -33.18
N GLU A 494 0.87 5.00 -34.19
CA GLU A 494 0.86 3.55 -34.38
C GLU A 494 1.50 2.80 -33.19
N GLY A 495 2.51 3.40 -32.55
CA GLY A 495 3.14 2.84 -31.34
C GLY A 495 2.36 3.03 -30.03
N TYR A 496 1.21 3.72 -30.05
CA TYR A 496 0.36 3.86 -28.87
C TYR A 496 -0.69 2.74 -28.81
N HIS A 497 -0.83 2.11 -27.64
CA HIS A 497 -1.67 0.95 -27.44
C HIS A 497 -2.53 1.03 -26.17
N LEU A 498 -3.78 0.58 -26.30
CA LEU A 498 -4.59 0.18 -25.15
C LEU A 498 -4.42 -1.32 -24.94
N MET A 499 -3.72 -1.69 -23.87
CA MET A 499 -3.44 -3.09 -23.56
C MET A 499 -4.68 -3.82 -23.07
N ASP A 500 -4.70 -5.13 -23.26
CA ASP A 500 -5.56 -6.02 -22.50
C ASP A 500 -4.82 -6.64 -21.30
N GLN A 501 -5.49 -7.52 -20.55
CA GLN A 501 -4.91 -8.14 -19.37
C GLN A 501 -3.72 -9.07 -19.71
N LYS A 502 -3.74 -9.72 -20.88
CA LYS A 502 -2.70 -10.66 -21.30
C LYS A 502 -1.42 -9.89 -21.61
N ASP A 503 -1.53 -8.79 -22.33
CA ASP A 503 -0.39 -7.91 -22.65
C ASP A 503 0.19 -7.29 -21.37
N ALA A 504 -0.67 -6.82 -20.47
CA ALA A 504 -0.24 -6.22 -19.21
C ALA A 504 0.58 -7.18 -18.32
N LEU A 505 0.35 -8.51 -18.41
CA LEU A 505 1.12 -9.49 -17.64
C LEU A 505 2.62 -9.47 -17.97
N ASP A 506 2.98 -9.21 -19.22
CA ASP A 506 4.37 -9.24 -19.68
C ASP A 506 5.22 -8.12 -19.08
N PHE A 507 4.55 -7.07 -18.58
CA PHE A 507 5.17 -5.94 -17.90
C PHE A 507 5.19 -6.07 -16.36
N THR A 508 4.65 -7.16 -15.79
CA THR A 508 4.67 -7.42 -14.33
C THR A 508 6.07 -7.74 -13.80
N VAL A 509 6.30 -7.54 -12.50
CA VAL A 509 7.58 -7.84 -11.82
C VAL A 509 8.12 -9.24 -12.19
N GLN A 510 7.26 -10.26 -12.13
CA GLN A 510 7.67 -11.65 -12.35
C GLN A 510 8.16 -11.92 -13.78
N LYS A 511 7.51 -11.33 -14.79
CA LYS A 511 7.86 -11.56 -16.20
C LYS A 511 8.90 -10.58 -16.72
N PHE A 512 8.72 -9.30 -16.41
CA PHE A 512 9.51 -8.21 -16.98
C PHE A 512 10.92 -8.12 -16.39
N ILE A 513 11.04 -8.31 -15.08
CA ILE A 513 12.34 -8.22 -14.37
C ILE A 513 12.73 -9.52 -13.64
N GLN A 514 11.98 -10.62 -13.84
CA GLN A 514 12.37 -12.00 -13.49
C GLN A 514 12.87 -12.17 -12.04
N GLU A 515 11.97 -11.99 -11.08
CA GLU A 515 12.28 -12.10 -9.66
C GLU A 515 12.95 -13.45 -9.29
N MET A 516 14.28 -13.46 -9.19
CA MET A 516 15.09 -14.49 -8.54
C MET A 516 15.96 -13.80 -7.48
N HIS A 517 15.66 -14.07 -6.20
CA HIS A 517 16.47 -13.76 -5.02
C HIS A 517 16.69 -12.26 -4.70
N THR A 518 15.62 -11.48 -4.53
CA THR A 518 15.59 -10.62 -3.33
C THR A 518 15.28 -11.52 -2.14
N PRO A 519 15.91 -11.36 -0.95
CA PRO A 519 15.49 -12.12 0.21
C PRO A 519 14.03 -11.79 0.43
N LYS A 520 13.18 -12.79 0.21
CA LYS A 520 11.87 -12.76 0.84
C LYS A 520 12.23 -12.68 2.33
N GLY A 521 11.92 -11.55 2.97
CA GLY A 521 12.39 -11.26 4.33
C GLY A 521 12.97 -9.85 4.52
N PHE A 522 13.19 -9.07 3.45
CA PHE A 522 13.57 -7.66 3.62
C PHE A 522 12.37 -6.82 4.08
N ASP A 523 12.13 -6.77 5.39
CA ASP A 523 11.02 -6.03 6.02
C ASP A 523 11.39 -4.62 6.51
N GLY A 524 12.62 -4.16 6.28
CA GLY A 524 13.07 -2.83 6.68
C GLY A 524 13.35 -2.62 8.15
N ARG A 525 13.45 -3.68 8.98
CA ARG A 525 14.00 -3.56 10.33
C ARG A 525 15.49 -3.27 10.30
N LEU A 526 15.86 -2.09 10.80
CA LEU A 526 17.19 -1.82 11.30
C LEU A 526 17.35 -2.39 12.72
N PRO A 527 18.56 -2.83 13.12
CA PRO A 527 18.92 -2.97 14.53
C PRO A 527 18.93 -1.58 15.19
N GLN A 528 18.28 -1.44 16.33
CA GLN A 528 18.21 -0.20 17.12
C GLN A 528 19.60 0.29 17.58
N PRO A 529 19.84 1.61 17.65
CA PRO A 529 21.04 2.20 18.24
C PRO A 529 20.80 2.61 19.71
N GLU A 530 20.75 1.66 20.65
CA GLU A 530 20.66 1.99 22.09
C GLU A 530 21.70 1.29 22.99
N GLN A 531 22.81 0.79 22.45
CA GLN A 531 23.88 0.19 23.26
C GLN A 531 25.26 0.72 22.90
N ALA A 532 25.47 2.04 22.97
CA ALA A 532 26.82 2.61 23.01
C ALA A 532 26.85 4.04 23.60
N LEU A 533 26.49 4.22 24.87
CA LEU A 533 26.96 5.36 25.67
C LEU A 533 26.63 5.15 27.16
N SER A 534 27.39 4.25 27.78
CA SER A 534 27.54 4.20 29.23
C SER A 534 29.02 4.18 29.54
N LEU A 535 29.67 5.34 29.56
CA LEU A 535 30.93 5.53 30.27
C LEU A 535 30.94 6.92 30.91
N HIS A 536 31.24 6.87 32.21
CA HIS A 536 31.33 7.94 33.21
C HIS A 536 31.70 9.34 32.72
N PHE A 537 31.06 10.38 33.27
CA PHE A 537 31.75 11.35 34.14
C PHE A 537 30.76 12.14 35.01
N SER A 538 31.19 12.35 36.25
CA SER A 538 30.43 12.95 37.34
C SER A 538 30.86 14.41 37.57
N ALA A 539 29.87 15.24 37.90
CA ALA A 539 29.91 16.36 38.85
C ALA A 539 30.40 17.78 38.47
N ARG A 540 29.66 18.75 39.07
CA ARG A 540 29.96 20.13 39.54
C ARG A 540 29.54 21.30 38.62
N LEU A 541 28.50 22.07 39.01
CA LEU A 541 28.49 23.37 39.78
C LEU A 541 29.06 24.53 38.92
N PHE A 542 28.52 25.75 38.77
CA PHE A 542 27.45 26.57 39.38
C PHE A 542 27.22 27.82 38.45
N PRO A 543 26.51 28.93 38.83
CA PRO A 543 25.40 29.51 38.05
C PRO A 543 25.70 30.91 37.44
N LEU A 544 24.72 31.50 36.73
CA LEU A 544 24.41 32.94 36.78
C LEU A 544 22.96 33.22 36.35
N HIS A 545 22.48 34.40 36.72
CA HIS A 545 21.18 34.69 37.32
C HIS A 545 20.27 35.56 36.43
N ASN A 546 18.94 35.39 36.58
CA ASN A 546 17.87 36.42 36.55
C ASN A 546 17.65 37.24 35.24
N THR A 547 16.45 37.59 34.75
CA THR A 547 15.07 37.63 35.27
C THR A 547 14.13 37.99 34.10
N ARG A 548 12.92 37.42 34.04
CA ARG A 548 11.66 38.19 34.02
C ARG A 548 10.45 37.24 34.14
N ARG A 549 9.88 37.23 35.35
CA ARG A 549 8.54 36.77 35.69
C ARG A 549 7.50 37.77 35.16
N ASN A 550 6.41 37.28 34.55
CA ASN A 550 5.02 37.45 35.04
C ASN A 550 3.99 37.09 33.96
N GLN A 551 3.68 35.80 33.81
CA GLN A 551 2.36 35.28 33.42
C GLN A 551 2.22 33.89 34.05
N ASN A 552 1.93 33.81 35.34
CA ASN A 552 1.67 32.54 36.02
C ASN A 552 0.90 32.74 37.34
N ILE A 553 -0.38 33.12 37.22
CA ILE A 553 -1.32 33.09 38.36
C ILE A 553 -2.63 32.34 38.03
N GLU A 554 -2.96 32.10 36.75
CA GLU A 554 -4.15 31.29 36.40
C GLU A 554 -3.89 29.78 36.20
N GLU A 555 -2.67 29.35 35.85
CA GLU A 555 -2.36 27.92 35.68
C GLU A 555 -2.22 27.15 37.01
N LYS A 556 -1.86 27.84 38.11
CA LYS A 556 -1.64 27.20 39.41
C LYS A 556 -2.92 26.71 40.10
N LYS A 557 -4.09 27.28 39.77
CA LYS A 557 -5.40 26.81 40.32
C LYS A 557 -5.97 25.59 39.58
N SER A 558 -5.53 25.32 38.34
CA SER A 558 -5.96 24.14 37.57
C SER A 558 -5.15 22.89 37.93
N SER A 559 -3.84 23.06 38.19
CA SER A 559 -2.93 21.97 38.57
C SER A 559 -3.29 21.34 39.92
N ASP A 560 -3.70 22.13 40.92
CA ASP A 560 -4.09 21.61 42.24
C ASP A 560 -5.40 20.79 42.25
N LYS A 561 -6.33 21.06 41.31
CA LYS A 561 -7.56 20.26 41.14
C LYS A 561 -7.29 18.94 40.41
N VAL A 562 -6.33 18.92 39.48
CA VAL A 562 -5.91 17.70 38.78
C VAL A 562 -5.04 16.83 39.69
N TYR A 563 -4.15 17.43 40.48
CA TYR A 563 -3.30 16.73 41.45
C TYR A 563 -4.12 16.10 42.59
N LYS A 564 -5.11 16.81 43.16
CA LYS A 564 -6.02 16.23 44.16
C LYS A 564 -6.98 15.17 43.59
N ARG A 565 -7.40 15.28 42.33
CA ARG A 565 -8.21 14.25 41.64
C ARG A 565 -7.39 12.99 41.35
N ASN A 566 -6.11 13.13 41.03
CA ASN A 566 -5.20 12.02 40.77
C ASN A 566 -4.82 11.30 42.07
N ILE A 567 -4.63 12.01 43.19
CA ILE A 567 -4.40 11.37 44.50
C ILE A 567 -5.67 10.62 44.97
N ALA A 568 -6.87 11.17 44.78
CA ALA A 568 -8.11 10.47 45.10
C ALA A 568 -8.32 9.20 44.24
N LEU A 569 -7.94 9.23 42.94
CA LEU A 569 -7.93 8.07 42.06
C LEU A 569 -6.90 7.03 42.51
N ILE A 570 -5.69 7.44 42.90
CA ILE A 570 -4.62 6.57 43.39
C ILE A 570 -5.00 5.89 44.71
N CYS A 571 -5.65 6.60 45.64
CA CYS A 571 -6.15 6.01 46.89
C CYS A 571 -7.31 5.02 46.65
N ILE A 572 -8.18 5.29 45.67
CA ILE A 572 -9.29 4.39 45.31
C ILE A 572 -8.76 3.14 44.59
N THR A 573 -7.72 3.26 43.75
CA THR A 573 -7.10 2.12 43.05
C THR A 573 -6.25 1.28 43.97
N THR A 574 -5.56 1.86 44.97
CA THR A 574 -4.86 1.07 46.01
C THR A 574 -5.84 0.32 46.90
N ILE A 575 -6.98 0.90 47.27
CA ILE A 575 -8.03 0.19 48.02
C ILE A 575 -8.63 -0.96 47.18
N PHE A 576 -8.81 -0.74 45.87
CA PHE A 576 -9.28 -1.79 44.95
C PHE A 576 -8.24 -2.91 44.75
N LEU A 577 -6.96 -2.55 44.60
CA LEU A 577 -5.85 -3.50 44.48
C LEU A 577 -5.68 -4.31 45.76
N VAL A 578 -5.79 -3.68 46.94
CA VAL A 578 -5.76 -4.38 48.23
C VAL A 578 -6.96 -5.32 48.38
N ALA A 579 -8.16 -4.93 47.93
CA ALA A 579 -9.31 -5.84 47.91
C ALA A 579 -9.16 -7.00 46.92
N LEU A 580 -8.51 -6.78 45.77
CA LEU A 580 -8.23 -7.79 44.75
C LEU A 580 -7.13 -8.77 45.23
N ILE A 581 -6.08 -8.25 45.86
CA ILE A 581 -4.98 -9.02 46.45
C ILE A 581 -5.46 -9.83 47.66
N ILE A 582 -6.35 -9.28 48.50
CA ILE A 582 -6.99 -10.03 49.59
C ILE A 582 -7.88 -11.15 49.01
N GLY A 583 -8.63 -10.90 47.92
CA GLY A 583 -9.42 -11.93 47.24
C GLY A 583 -8.59 -13.07 46.63
N ILE A 584 -7.40 -12.75 46.10
CA ILE A 584 -6.46 -13.73 45.55
C ILE A 584 -5.73 -14.49 46.66
N ALA A 585 -5.31 -13.82 47.74
CA ALA A 585 -4.64 -14.45 48.88
C ALA A 585 -5.54 -15.45 49.64
N PHE A 586 -6.86 -15.24 49.65
CA PHE A 586 -7.82 -16.21 50.20
C PHE A 586 -8.13 -17.39 49.28
N SER A 587 -7.60 -17.43 48.04
CA SER A 587 -7.85 -18.52 47.08
C SER A 587 -6.66 -19.48 46.90
N VAL A 588 -5.49 -19.23 47.52
CA VAL A 588 -4.29 -20.08 47.34
C VAL A 588 -3.87 -20.85 48.59
N ASN A 589 -4.52 -20.65 49.75
CA ASN A 589 -4.31 -21.51 50.92
C ASN A 589 -5.61 -22.20 51.34
N VAL A 590 -5.96 -23.29 50.64
CA VAL A 590 -6.81 -24.34 51.21
C VAL A 590 -6.24 -25.69 50.80
N GLU A 591 -5.19 -26.09 51.50
CA GLU A 591 -4.92 -27.49 51.83
C GLU A 591 -4.06 -27.49 53.10
N THR A 592 -4.72 -27.45 54.25
CA THR A 592 -4.38 -28.21 55.47
C THR A 592 -5.34 -27.86 56.61
N ASP A 593 -5.91 -28.94 57.14
CA ASP A 593 -6.54 -29.17 58.44
C ASP A 593 -7.80 -28.41 58.92
N SER A 594 -8.85 -29.25 59.02
CA SER A 594 -9.97 -29.25 59.95
C SER A 594 -9.88 -28.37 61.20
N SER A 595 -10.78 -27.38 61.31
CA SER A 595 -11.63 -27.17 62.49
C SER A 595 -12.68 -26.07 62.24
N HIS A 596 -13.92 -26.33 62.67
CA HIS A 596 -15.11 -25.50 62.48
C HIS A 596 -15.02 -24.11 63.12
N SER A 597 -15.37 -23.06 62.36
CA SER A 597 -16.15 -21.92 62.88
C SER A 597 -16.99 -21.27 61.76
N GLU A 598 -18.32 -21.39 61.85
CA GLU A 598 -19.26 -20.73 60.94
C GLU A 598 -19.37 -19.23 61.24
N ARG A 599 -19.11 -18.37 60.24
CA ARG A 599 -19.41 -16.92 60.34
C ARG A 599 -20.88 -16.64 59.98
N PRO A 600 -21.56 -15.70 60.67
CA PRO A 600 -23.01 -15.49 60.55
C PRO A 600 -23.45 -14.90 59.19
N GLN A 601 -24.62 -15.34 58.72
CA GLN A 601 -25.22 -15.03 57.41
C GLN A 601 -25.44 -13.52 57.14
N LYS A 602 -25.60 -12.70 58.19
CA LYS A 602 -25.83 -11.25 58.09
C LYS A 602 -24.61 -10.47 57.59
N ASP A 603 -23.39 -10.92 57.93
CA ASP A 603 -22.14 -10.24 57.53
C ASP A 603 -21.79 -10.50 56.05
N ARG A 604 -22.19 -11.65 55.50
CA ARG A 604 -21.99 -12.00 54.08
C ARG A 604 -22.92 -11.22 53.13
N VAL A 605 -24.10 -10.82 53.58
CA VAL A 605 -25.02 -9.94 52.81
C VAL A 605 -24.51 -8.49 52.79
N VAL A 606 -23.87 -8.04 53.86
CA VAL A 606 -23.27 -6.68 53.91
C VAL A 606 -22.05 -6.57 52.99
N SER A 607 -21.25 -7.63 52.86
CA SER A 607 -20.08 -7.64 51.95
C SER A 607 -20.48 -7.67 50.47
N SER A 608 -21.52 -8.42 50.08
CA SER A 608 -22.02 -8.43 48.69
C SER A 608 -22.61 -7.07 48.26
N VAL A 609 -23.34 -6.39 49.14
CA VAL A 609 -23.85 -5.03 48.88
C VAL A 609 -22.72 -4.02 48.67
N LYS A 610 -21.62 -4.13 49.43
CA LYS A 610 -20.42 -3.28 49.22
C LYS A 610 -19.79 -3.55 47.86
N ALA A 611 -19.64 -4.83 47.46
CA ALA A 611 -19.09 -5.19 46.15
C ALA A 611 -19.93 -4.65 44.99
N VAL A 612 -21.27 -4.71 45.09
CA VAL A 612 -22.18 -4.14 44.08
C VAL A 612 -22.03 -2.62 43.95
N ARG A 613 -21.96 -1.88 45.07
CA ARG A 613 -21.74 -0.43 45.05
C ARG A 613 -20.43 -0.05 44.38
N ILE A 614 -19.39 -0.83 44.68
CA ILE A 614 -18.06 -0.67 44.09
C ILE A 614 -18.11 -0.90 42.57
N LEU A 615 -18.76 -1.97 42.12
CA LEU A 615 -18.93 -2.28 40.70
C LEU A 615 -19.73 -1.21 39.94
N CYS A 616 -20.76 -0.64 40.57
CA CYS A 616 -21.65 0.35 39.97
C CYS A 616 -21.09 1.78 39.97
N LYS A 617 -20.04 2.07 40.74
CA LYS A 617 -19.42 3.39 40.87
C LYS A 617 -19.02 4.07 39.54
N PRO A 618 -18.45 3.39 38.53
CA PRO A 618 -18.09 4.01 37.26
C PRO A 618 -19.28 4.29 36.32
N THR A 619 -20.50 3.90 36.69
CA THR A 619 -21.67 3.95 35.81
C THR A 619 -22.41 5.28 35.86
N MET A 620 -23.00 5.69 34.74
CA MET A 620 -23.80 6.93 34.67
C MET A 620 -25.15 6.80 35.38
N TYR A 621 -25.71 5.59 35.44
CA TYR A 621 -26.99 5.29 36.11
C TYR A 621 -26.75 4.41 37.34
N GLN A 622 -25.97 4.94 38.29
CA GLN A 622 -25.50 4.21 39.47
C GLN A 622 -26.63 3.64 40.33
N LYS A 623 -27.69 4.42 40.59
CA LYS A 623 -28.82 3.98 41.42
C LYS A 623 -29.55 2.80 40.79
N GLU A 624 -29.78 2.85 39.48
CA GLU A 624 -30.38 1.78 38.70
C GLU A 624 -29.48 0.54 38.66
N CYS A 625 -28.16 0.73 38.51
CA CYS A 625 -27.17 -0.34 38.60
C CYS A 625 -27.30 -1.08 39.93
N GLU A 626 -27.17 -0.37 41.05
CA GLU A 626 -27.22 -0.94 42.41
C GLU A 626 -28.55 -1.64 42.66
N LYS A 627 -29.68 -0.97 42.38
CA LYS A 627 -31.02 -1.52 42.60
C LYS A 627 -31.26 -2.80 41.80
N SER A 628 -30.75 -2.85 40.56
CA SER A 628 -30.94 -4.01 39.68
C SER A 628 -30.08 -5.20 40.11
N LEU A 629 -28.89 -4.96 40.64
CA LEU A 629 -27.92 -6.00 41.02
C LEU A 629 -28.15 -6.55 42.43
N ILE A 630 -28.45 -5.71 43.42
CA ILE A 630 -28.66 -6.15 44.81
C ILE A 630 -29.75 -7.23 44.90
N LYS A 631 -30.77 -7.15 44.04
CA LYS A 631 -31.87 -8.11 44.00
C LYS A 631 -31.43 -9.52 43.58
N ASP A 632 -30.46 -9.62 42.67
CA ASP A 632 -30.08 -10.87 42.03
C ASP A 632 -28.65 -11.34 42.43
N ALA A 633 -27.89 -10.53 43.19
CA ALA A 633 -26.51 -10.82 43.60
C ALA A 633 -26.39 -11.79 44.80
N GLY A 634 -27.38 -11.87 45.68
CA GLY A 634 -27.34 -12.73 46.88
C GLY A 634 -26.09 -12.46 47.76
N ASN A 635 -25.32 -13.52 48.04
CA ASN A 635 -24.08 -13.47 48.84
C ASN A 635 -22.80 -13.40 47.98
N ILE A 636 -22.92 -13.15 46.67
CA ILE A 636 -21.79 -13.16 45.75
C ILE A 636 -20.98 -11.87 45.90
N THR A 637 -19.68 -12.00 46.16
CA THR A 637 -18.73 -10.89 46.23
C THR A 637 -17.74 -10.86 45.06
N ASP A 638 -17.69 -11.92 44.26
CA ASP A 638 -16.80 -12.02 43.09
C ASP A 638 -17.24 -11.07 41.97
N SER A 639 -16.31 -10.25 41.49
CA SER A 639 -16.62 -9.21 40.50
C SER A 639 -17.01 -9.78 39.14
N ARG A 640 -16.42 -10.91 38.71
CA ARG A 640 -16.71 -11.54 37.42
C ARG A 640 -18.12 -12.12 37.40
N GLU A 641 -18.52 -12.79 38.48
CA GLU A 641 -19.88 -13.31 38.63
C GLU A 641 -20.90 -12.18 38.75
N LEU A 642 -20.59 -11.09 39.47
CA LEU A 642 -21.46 -9.91 39.52
C LEU A 642 -21.66 -9.25 38.14
N ILE A 643 -20.63 -9.23 37.28
CA ILE A 643 -20.74 -8.73 35.90
C ILE A 643 -21.63 -9.64 35.05
N LYS A 644 -21.47 -10.98 35.16
CA LYS A 644 -22.35 -11.93 34.48
C LYS A 644 -23.81 -11.75 34.92
N ILE A 645 -24.04 -11.52 36.21
CA ILE A 645 -25.37 -11.18 36.75
C ILE A 645 -25.87 -9.87 36.14
N ALA A 646 -25.04 -8.82 36.07
CA ALA A 646 -25.41 -7.55 35.43
C ALA A 646 -25.88 -7.75 33.98
N PHE A 647 -25.16 -8.57 33.21
CA PHE A 647 -25.51 -8.88 31.82
C PHE A 647 -26.81 -9.68 31.73
N ASN A 648 -26.98 -10.70 32.59
CA ASN A 648 -28.22 -11.49 32.67
C ASN A 648 -29.44 -10.64 33.05
N VAL A 649 -29.31 -9.76 34.04
CA VAL A 649 -30.36 -8.80 34.43
C VAL A 649 -30.74 -7.89 33.28
N THR A 650 -29.74 -7.40 32.54
CA THR A 650 -29.93 -6.57 31.35
C THR A 650 -30.69 -7.32 30.27
N MET A 651 -30.28 -8.54 29.92
CA MET A 651 -30.96 -9.39 28.95
C MET A 651 -32.40 -9.71 29.37
N LYS A 652 -32.63 -10.04 30.65
CA LYS A 652 -33.98 -10.27 31.20
C LYS A 652 -34.87 -9.05 31.04
N ARG A 653 -34.31 -7.85 31.19
CA ARG A 653 -35.05 -6.59 30.97
C ARG A 653 -35.36 -6.35 29.50
N ILE A 654 -34.41 -6.60 28.59
CA ILE A 654 -34.63 -6.53 27.14
C ILE A 654 -35.70 -7.54 26.71
N GLY A 655 -35.63 -8.78 27.22
CA GLY A 655 -36.61 -9.84 26.96
C GLY A 655 -38.03 -9.49 27.41
N LYS A 656 -38.19 -8.77 28.54
CA LYS A 656 -39.50 -8.21 28.94
C LYS A 656 -40.00 -7.14 27.95
N GLY A 657 -39.10 -6.31 27.43
CA GLY A 657 -39.41 -5.34 26.38
C GLY A 657 -39.91 -6.02 25.10
N LEU A 658 -39.18 -7.04 24.62
CA LEU A 658 -39.54 -7.84 23.45
C LEU A 658 -40.96 -8.41 23.51
N LYS A 659 -41.37 -9.00 24.64
CA LYS A 659 -42.74 -9.53 24.83
C LYS A 659 -43.81 -8.45 24.64
N LYS A 660 -43.57 -7.24 25.17
CA LYS A 660 -44.51 -6.12 25.05
C LYS A 660 -44.54 -5.55 23.63
N ILE A 661 -43.39 -5.53 22.95
CA ILE A 661 -43.28 -5.11 21.55
C ILE A 661 -44.11 -6.01 20.65
N ASP A 662 -44.10 -7.34 20.87
CA ASP A 662 -44.92 -8.26 20.09
C ASP A 662 -46.42 -7.99 20.24
N THR A 663 -46.90 -7.69 21.45
CA THR A 663 -48.28 -7.26 21.68
C THR A 663 -48.60 -5.95 20.94
N MET A 664 -47.70 -4.97 21.04
CA MET A 664 -47.89 -3.67 20.38
C MET A 664 -47.89 -3.81 18.84
N ARG A 665 -47.02 -4.65 18.29
CA ARG A 665 -46.93 -4.91 16.85
C ARG A 665 -48.19 -5.57 16.29
N LYS A 666 -48.80 -6.50 17.03
CA LYS A 666 -50.05 -7.15 16.61
C LYS A 666 -51.22 -6.17 16.54
N ASN A 667 -51.21 -5.17 17.41
CA ASN A 667 -52.26 -4.16 17.53
C ASN A 667 -51.98 -2.89 16.70
N GLU A 668 -50.87 -2.84 15.96
CA GLU A 668 -50.50 -1.68 15.15
C GLU A 668 -51.09 -1.81 13.73
N SER A 669 -51.79 -0.75 13.30
CA SER A 669 -52.43 -0.67 12.00
C SER A 669 -51.54 0.02 10.96
N ASP A 670 -50.69 0.97 11.36
CA ASP A 670 -49.81 1.67 10.41
C ASP A 670 -48.71 0.72 9.89
N PRO A 671 -48.64 0.44 8.57
CA PRO A 671 -47.68 -0.52 8.02
C PRO A 671 -46.22 -0.17 8.31
N ARG A 672 -45.87 1.13 8.29
CA ARG A 672 -44.49 1.59 8.53
C ARG A 672 -44.10 1.44 9.99
N THR A 673 -44.98 1.79 10.92
CA THR A 673 -44.80 1.60 12.37
C THR A 673 -44.77 0.11 12.74
N LYS A 674 -45.62 -0.70 12.10
CA LYS A 674 -45.58 -2.17 12.23
C LYS A 674 -44.25 -2.76 11.75
N MET A 675 -43.71 -2.26 10.64
CA MET A 675 -42.38 -2.61 10.15
C MET A 675 -41.28 -2.16 11.11
N ALA A 676 -41.39 -0.96 11.71
CA ALA A 676 -40.46 -0.46 12.73
C ALA A 676 -40.45 -1.36 13.97
N PHE A 677 -41.61 -1.81 14.47
CA PHE A 677 -41.69 -2.80 15.54
C PHE A 677 -40.99 -4.11 15.17
N GLY A 678 -41.22 -4.64 13.96
CA GLY A 678 -40.54 -5.86 13.49
C GLY A 678 -39.02 -5.71 13.41
N THR A 679 -38.53 -4.57 12.93
CA THR A 679 -37.10 -4.22 12.92
C THR A 679 -36.56 -4.09 14.35
N CYS A 680 -37.31 -3.48 15.26
CA CYS A 680 -36.91 -3.36 16.65
C CYS A 680 -36.80 -4.74 17.33
N THR A 681 -37.76 -5.65 17.11
CA THR A 681 -37.67 -7.03 17.60
C THR A 681 -36.38 -7.72 17.14
N GLN A 682 -36.02 -7.57 15.85
CA GLN A 682 -34.78 -8.13 15.30
C GLN A 682 -33.54 -7.53 15.99
N LEU A 683 -33.48 -6.20 16.13
CA LEU A 683 -32.35 -5.49 16.73
C LEU A 683 -32.19 -5.82 18.22
N LEU A 684 -33.29 -5.93 18.97
CA LEU A 684 -33.23 -6.29 20.39
C LEU A 684 -32.83 -7.75 20.61
N ASN A 685 -33.22 -8.66 19.71
CA ASN A 685 -32.70 -10.03 19.71
C ASN A 685 -31.19 -10.06 19.44
N LEU A 686 -30.69 -9.26 18.49
CA LEU A 686 -29.24 -9.11 18.27
C LEU A 686 -28.56 -8.53 19.52
N SER A 687 -29.15 -7.52 20.16
CA SER A 687 -28.67 -6.94 21.43
C SER A 687 -28.51 -8.02 22.51
N THR A 688 -29.53 -8.86 22.74
CA THR A 688 -29.41 -10.00 23.67
C THR A 688 -28.36 -11.02 23.25
N GLY A 689 -28.19 -11.24 21.94
CA GLY A 689 -27.16 -12.12 21.40
C GLY A 689 -25.74 -11.66 21.74
N GLU A 690 -25.47 -10.35 21.64
CA GLU A 690 -24.15 -9.80 21.98
C GLU A 690 -23.88 -9.82 23.50
N PHE A 691 -24.91 -9.69 24.35
CA PHE A 691 -24.76 -9.94 25.80
C PHE A 691 -24.45 -11.41 26.12
N ASN A 692 -25.14 -12.36 25.49
CA ASN A 692 -24.83 -13.79 25.66
C ASN A 692 -23.40 -14.10 25.20
N ARG A 693 -23.00 -13.58 24.04
CA ARG A 693 -21.64 -13.70 23.52
C ARG A 693 -20.60 -13.14 24.50
N ALA A 694 -20.91 -12.01 25.13
CA ALA A 694 -20.06 -11.41 26.17
C ALA A 694 -19.93 -12.31 27.41
N ILE A 695 -21.02 -12.92 27.88
CA ILE A 695 -21.01 -13.88 29.00
C ILE A 695 -20.17 -15.12 28.67
N GLU A 696 -20.37 -15.71 27.48
CA GLU A 696 -19.62 -16.88 27.02
C GLU A 696 -18.12 -16.59 26.98
N LYS A 697 -17.72 -15.45 26.42
CA LYS A 697 -16.30 -15.06 26.33
C LYS A 697 -15.70 -14.82 27.71
N MET A 698 -16.44 -14.20 28.64
CA MET A 698 -16.00 -14.05 30.02
C MET A 698 -15.87 -15.39 30.76
N GLY A 699 -16.49 -16.47 30.30
CA GLY A 699 -16.38 -17.83 30.86
C GLY A 699 -15.02 -18.50 30.60
N LYS A 700 -14.36 -18.18 29.49
CA LYS A 700 -13.11 -18.80 29.00
C LYS A 700 -11.84 -18.05 29.44
N PHE A 701 -11.74 -17.72 30.73
CA PHE A 701 -10.76 -16.75 31.22
C PHE A 701 -9.32 -17.26 31.10
N ASP A 702 -8.50 -16.54 30.33
CA ASP A 702 -7.06 -16.70 30.23
C ASP A 702 -6.41 -15.36 30.59
N LEU A 703 -5.56 -15.36 31.63
CA LEU A 703 -4.86 -14.17 32.13
C LEU A 703 -3.95 -13.55 31.06
N ASN A 704 -3.43 -14.36 30.14
CA ASN A 704 -2.53 -13.90 29.08
C ASN A 704 -3.26 -13.11 27.97
N ASN A 705 -4.60 -13.17 27.92
CA ASN A 705 -5.41 -12.59 26.83
C ASN A 705 -6.44 -11.55 27.31
N LEU A 706 -6.28 -11.05 28.54
CA LEU A 706 -7.29 -10.25 29.22
C LEU A 706 -7.64 -8.94 28.47
N ASN A 707 -6.64 -8.25 27.92
CA ASN A 707 -6.86 -7.01 27.18
C ASN A 707 -7.73 -7.22 25.92
N ASN A 708 -7.47 -8.27 25.14
CA ASN A 708 -8.24 -8.58 23.92
C ASN A 708 -9.67 -9.02 24.23
N ILE A 709 -9.86 -9.75 25.32
CA ILE A 709 -11.18 -10.11 25.84
C ILE A 709 -11.94 -8.82 26.16
N LEU A 710 -11.36 -7.94 26.98
CA LEU A 710 -12.01 -6.69 27.39
C LEU A 710 -12.31 -5.78 26.20
N THR A 711 -11.42 -5.65 25.21
CA THR A 711 -11.72 -4.89 23.99
C THR A 711 -12.88 -5.49 23.20
N SER A 712 -12.92 -6.82 23.05
CA SER A 712 -14.03 -7.47 22.34
C SER A 712 -15.37 -7.30 23.09
N LEU A 713 -15.36 -7.40 24.43
CA LEU A 713 -16.52 -7.11 25.26
C LEU A 713 -17.01 -5.67 25.08
N LYS A 714 -16.10 -4.67 25.08
CA LYS A 714 -16.46 -3.27 24.82
C LYS A 714 -17.15 -3.11 23.46
N VAL A 715 -16.63 -3.73 22.41
CA VAL A 715 -17.19 -3.66 21.05
C VAL A 715 -18.58 -4.28 20.99
N TRP A 716 -18.78 -5.48 21.54
CA TRP A 716 -20.08 -6.18 21.50
C TRP A 716 -21.14 -5.48 22.34
N LEU A 717 -20.80 -5.03 23.55
CA LEU A 717 -21.71 -4.24 24.40
C LEU A 717 -22.05 -2.89 23.76
N SER A 718 -21.08 -2.25 23.09
CA SER A 718 -21.36 -1.05 22.29
C SER A 718 -22.34 -1.35 21.18
N GLY A 719 -22.15 -2.44 20.42
CA GLY A 719 -23.09 -2.87 19.39
C GLY A 719 -24.49 -3.16 19.95
N ALA A 720 -24.58 -3.76 21.15
CA ALA A 720 -25.85 -3.99 21.83
C ALA A 720 -26.61 -2.69 22.12
N ILE A 721 -25.91 -1.61 22.50
CA ILE A 721 -26.47 -0.26 22.67
C ILE A 721 -26.87 0.32 21.32
N THR A 722 -25.99 0.22 20.30
CA THR A 722 -26.27 0.70 18.93
C THR A 722 -27.54 0.06 18.36
N TYR A 723 -27.79 -1.23 18.61
CA TYR A 723 -29.03 -1.89 18.17
C TYR A 723 -30.29 -1.35 18.88
N GLN A 724 -30.22 -1.08 20.19
CA GLN A 724 -31.32 -0.47 20.93
C GLN A 724 -31.61 0.95 20.42
N GLU A 725 -30.58 1.73 20.13
CA GLU A 725 -30.72 3.06 19.52
C GLU A 725 -31.31 3.01 18.11
N THR A 726 -30.82 2.08 17.28
CA THR A 726 -31.32 1.90 15.92
C THR A 726 -32.78 1.45 15.93
N CYS A 727 -33.19 0.66 16.93
CA CYS A 727 -34.61 0.34 17.15
C CYS A 727 -35.41 1.64 17.36
N LEU A 728 -34.97 2.53 18.25
CA LEU A 728 -35.65 3.79 18.52
C LEU A 728 -35.68 4.71 17.29
N ASP A 729 -34.59 4.75 16.52
CA ASP A 729 -34.49 5.59 15.33
C ASP A 729 -35.51 5.20 14.25
N GLY A 730 -35.90 3.92 14.21
CA GLY A 730 -36.98 3.43 13.35
C GLY A 730 -38.35 4.10 13.60
N PHE A 731 -38.54 4.78 14.72
CA PHE A 731 -39.79 5.47 15.09
C PHE A 731 -39.73 7.01 14.97
N ASN A 732 -38.61 7.60 14.58
CA ASN A 732 -38.43 9.06 14.57
C ASN A 732 -39.42 9.82 13.63
N ASN A 733 -40.04 9.12 12.67
CA ASN A 733 -41.03 9.65 11.73
C ASN A 733 -42.42 8.99 11.85
N ALA A 734 -42.66 8.20 12.91
CA ALA A 734 -43.99 7.65 13.19
C ALA A 734 -44.86 8.75 13.82
N THR A 735 -46.06 8.97 13.26
CA THR A 735 -47.00 10.03 13.66
C THR A 735 -47.69 9.79 15.01
N THR A 736 -47.19 8.87 15.85
CA THR A 736 -47.99 8.29 16.94
C THR A 736 -47.24 8.17 18.26
N HIS A 737 -48.03 8.14 19.34
CA HIS A 737 -47.66 7.78 20.71
C HIS A 737 -46.71 6.56 20.81
N SER A 738 -46.70 5.66 19.81
CA SER A 738 -45.86 4.47 19.70
C SER A 738 -44.36 4.73 19.87
N GLY A 739 -43.80 5.79 19.28
CA GLY A 739 -42.37 6.11 19.42
C GLY A 739 -41.98 6.51 20.85
N SER A 740 -42.80 7.34 21.49
CA SER A 740 -42.60 7.76 22.89
C SER A 740 -42.78 6.59 23.87
N LYS A 741 -43.76 5.71 23.61
CA LYS A 741 -44.02 4.50 24.37
C LYS A 741 -42.88 3.48 24.22
N MET A 742 -42.30 3.35 23.02
CA MET A 742 -41.12 2.52 22.78
C MET A 742 -39.91 3.05 23.54
N ARG A 743 -39.66 4.36 23.50
CA ARG A 743 -38.59 4.99 24.28
C ARG A 743 -38.75 4.72 25.76
N SER A 744 -39.94 4.93 26.32
CA SER A 744 -40.25 4.61 27.72
C SER A 744 -40.01 3.13 28.04
N LEU A 745 -40.41 2.22 27.15
CA LEU A 745 -40.22 0.77 27.33
C LEU A 745 -38.74 0.37 27.40
N LEU A 746 -37.90 0.96 26.54
CA LEU A 746 -36.48 0.59 26.42
C LEU A 746 -35.55 1.39 27.34
N THR A 747 -36.02 2.50 27.93
CA THR A 747 -35.20 3.40 28.76
C THR A 747 -34.41 2.63 29.82
N THR A 748 -35.08 1.78 30.62
CA THR A 748 -34.39 1.01 31.66
C THR A 748 -33.37 0.01 31.06
N SER A 749 -33.70 -0.71 29.98
CA SER A 749 -32.75 -1.65 29.37
C SER A 749 -31.52 -0.93 28.82
N MET A 750 -31.70 0.26 28.25
CA MET A 750 -30.61 1.08 27.73
C MET A 750 -29.72 1.61 28.85
N HIS A 751 -30.30 2.05 29.98
CA HIS A 751 -29.52 2.44 31.16
C HIS A 751 -28.69 1.27 31.66
N LEU A 752 -29.26 0.06 31.74
CA LEU A 752 -28.54 -1.13 32.17
C LEU A 752 -27.45 -1.56 31.16
N SER A 753 -27.71 -1.43 29.85
CA SER A 753 -26.68 -1.67 28.82
C SER A 753 -25.53 -0.66 28.87
N SER A 754 -25.84 0.62 29.12
CA SER A 754 -24.84 1.67 29.36
C SER A 754 -24.01 1.39 30.61
N ASN A 755 -24.66 0.96 31.70
CA ASN A 755 -23.98 0.54 32.92
C ASN A 755 -23.04 -0.65 32.67
N ALA A 756 -23.51 -1.67 31.94
CA ALA A 756 -22.71 -2.84 31.57
C ALA A 756 -21.44 -2.44 30.78
N LEU A 757 -21.58 -1.56 29.78
CA LEU A 757 -20.44 -1.05 29.01
C LEU A 757 -19.49 -0.25 29.92
N ALA A 758 -20.01 0.64 30.77
CA ALA A 758 -19.20 1.45 31.68
C ALA A 758 -18.40 0.60 32.69
N ILE A 759 -18.99 -0.48 33.20
CA ILE A 759 -18.30 -1.44 34.08
C ILE A 759 -17.11 -2.08 33.35
N ILE A 760 -17.32 -2.61 32.14
CA ILE A 760 -16.24 -3.20 31.33
C ILE A 760 -15.19 -2.16 30.94
N SER A 761 -15.61 -0.94 30.61
CA SER A 761 -14.69 0.16 30.29
C SER A 761 -13.78 0.49 31.47
N ALA A 762 -14.32 0.54 32.69
CA ALA A 762 -13.54 0.79 33.90
C ALA A 762 -12.53 -0.34 34.16
N LEU A 763 -12.94 -1.60 34.02
CA LEU A 763 -12.06 -2.77 34.18
C LEU A 763 -10.90 -2.76 33.17
N ALA A 764 -11.18 -2.44 31.92
CA ALA A 764 -10.12 -2.34 30.91
C ALA A 764 -9.12 -1.22 31.24
N SER A 765 -9.61 -0.06 31.71
CA SER A 765 -8.71 1.04 32.11
C SER A 765 -7.82 0.69 33.31
N THR A 766 -8.26 -0.21 34.20
CA THR A 766 -7.43 -0.66 35.32
C THR A 766 -6.31 -1.62 34.89
N VAL A 767 -6.56 -2.47 33.88
CA VAL A 767 -5.55 -3.39 33.33
C VAL A 767 -4.45 -2.63 32.56
N GLU A 768 -4.83 -1.58 31.83
CA GLU A 768 -3.87 -0.71 31.13
C GLU A 768 -2.88 -0.01 32.08
N ILE A 769 -3.28 0.28 33.33
CA ILE A 769 -2.42 0.92 34.35
C ILE A 769 -1.41 -0.07 34.95
N THR A 770 -1.80 -1.33 35.17
CA THR A 770 -0.90 -2.37 35.72
C THR A 770 0.18 -2.79 34.73
N GLU A 771 -0.12 -2.80 33.43
CA GLU A 771 0.91 -3.06 32.41
C GLU A 771 1.80 -1.84 32.14
N ALA A 772 1.35 -0.61 32.43
CA ALA A 772 2.18 0.58 32.29
C ALA A 772 3.41 0.60 33.24
N GLY A 773 3.41 -0.20 34.31
CA GLY A 773 4.59 -0.43 35.16
C GLY A 773 5.60 -1.44 34.60
N SER A 774 5.23 -2.18 33.54
CA SER A 774 6.06 -3.21 32.90
C SER A 774 6.28 -3.00 31.39
N ARG A 775 5.76 -1.90 30.82
CA ARG A 775 5.81 -1.55 29.39
C ARG A 775 6.85 -0.47 29.07
N ASN A 776 8.07 -0.62 29.61
CA ASN A 776 9.24 0.14 29.12
C ASN A 776 10.09 -0.64 28.10
N LEU A 777 9.58 -1.74 27.55
CA LEU A 777 10.27 -2.56 26.54
C LEU A 777 9.25 -3.14 25.54
N SER A 778 8.78 -2.31 24.62
CA SER A 778 8.19 -2.77 23.34
C SER A 778 8.12 -1.61 22.36
N GLU A 779 9.29 -1.27 21.82
CA GLU A 779 9.42 -0.40 20.66
C GLU A 779 8.65 -0.94 19.45
N GLY A 780 8.13 0.01 18.67
CA GLY A 780 7.26 -0.22 17.53
C GLY A 780 7.97 -0.94 16.39
N GLY A 781 7.64 -2.22 16.22
CA GLY A 781 7.98 -2.98 15.02
C GLY A 781 6.91 -2.83 13.93
N GLU A 782 7.24 -2.13 12.85
CA GLU A 782 6.61 -2.38 11.55
C GLU A 782 6.96 -3.82 11.13
N HIS A 783 5.95 -4.61 10.79
CA HIS A 783 6.13 -5.95 10.22
C HIS A 783 5.50 -5.97 8.82
N VAL A 784 6.32 -6.27 7.81
CA VAL A 784 5.93 -6.39 6.39
C VAL A 784 5.27 -7.75 6.14
N PHE A 785 4.23 -7.76 5.31
CA PHE A 785 3.60 -9.00 4.82
C PHE A 785 4.54 -9.72 3.86
N GLY A 786 5.03 -10.90 4.26
CA GLY A 786 5.83 -11.69 3.33
C GLY A 786 6.39 -13.04 3.78
N HIS A 787 6.35 -13.42 5.06
CA HIS A 787 6.66 -14.78 5.50
C HIS A 787 5.60 -15.32 6.45
N GLY A 788 5.51 -16.65 6.53
CA GLY A 788 4.68 -17.33 7.53
C GLY A 788 5.23 -17.03 8.91
N GLU A 789 4.74 -15.97 9.54
CA GLU A 789 4.93 -15.78 10.96
C GLU A 789 4.09 -16.79 11.71
N VAL A 790 4.75 -17.47 12.64
CA VAL A 790 4.13 -18.19 13.74
C VAL A 790 3.31 -17.16 14.52
N VAL A 791 2.03 -17.10 14.19
CA VAL A 791 1.05 -16.43 15.02
C VAL A 791 1.02 -17.21 16.35
N PRO A 792 1.30 -16.59 17.51
CA PRO A 792 1.26 -17.28 18.79
C PRO A 792 -0.07 -18.02 18.95
N SER A 793 -0.05 -19.21 19.54
CA SER A 793 -1.23 -20.07 19.68
C SER A 793 -2.43 -19.37 20.33
N TRP A 794 -2.21 -18.34 21.15
CA TRP A 794 -3.24 -17.53 21.81
C TRP A 794 -3.92 -16.45 20.93
N VAL A 795 -3.47 -16.22 19.70
CA VAL A 795 -4.11 -15.28 18.75
C VAL A 795 -5.28 -15.93 18.01
N VAL A 796 -5.53 -17.21 18.27
CA VAL A 796 -6.65 -17.98 17.72
C VAL A 796 -7.67 -18.19 18.83
N ASP A 797 -8.89 -17.70 18.63
CA ASP A 797 -10.02 -18.20 19.40
C ASP A 797 -10.18 -19.68 19.05
N ASP A 798 -9.99 -20.56 20.04
CA ASP A 798 -10.15 -22.01 19.98
C ASP A 798 -11.14 -22.46 18.89
N ASP A 799 -10.58 -23.00 17.79
CA ASP A 799 -11.13 -24.00 16.88
C ASP A 799 -10.41 -23.89 15.51
N ASP A 800 -9.27 -24.58 15.38
CA ASP A 800 -8.81 -25.24 14.14
C ASP A 800 -8.86 -24.41 12.83
N ASP A 801 -8.05 -23.34 12.71
CA ASP A 801 -8.16 -22.31 11.65
C ASP A 801 -6.88 -22.08 10.81
N ASP A 802 -6.51 -23.08 9.99
CA ASP A 802 -5.52 -22.88 8.91
C ASP A 802 -6.12 -22.17 7.68
N GLY A 803 -7.45 -22.15 7.54
CA GLY A 803 -8.16 -21.69 6.34
C GLY A 803 -8.31 -20.17 6.19
N PHE A 804 -8.53 -19.42 7.28
CA PHE A 804 -8.74 -17.96 7.21
C PHE A 804 -7.43 -17.16 7.08
N ARG A 805 -6.28 -17.77 7.41
CA ARG A 805 -4.95 -17.14 7.45
C ARG A 805 -4.36 -16.75 6.08
N ARG A 806 -5.04 -17.06 4.96
CA ARG A 806 -4.43 -17.07 3.62
C ARG A 806 -5.40 -16.71 2.48
N LEU A 807 -6.27 -15.71 2.67
CA LEU A 807 -7.23 -15.29 1.64
C LEU A 807 -6.58 -14.71 0.36
N LEU A 808 -5.37 -14.13 0.43
CA LEU A 808 -4.66 -13.59 -0.74
C LEU A 808 -3.34 -14.29 -1.11
N LEU A 809 -3.12 -15.57 -0.77
CA LEU A 809 -1.88 -16.24 -1.21
C LEU A 809 -1.80 -16.55 -2.71
N GLN A 810 -2.89 -16.38 -3.46
CA GLN A 810 -2.90 -16.52 -4.91
C GLN A 810 -3.90 -15.52 -5.50
N ASN A 811 -3.64 -15.09 -6.73
CA ASN A 811 -4.52 -14.31 -7.62
C ASN A 811 -6.02 -14.58 -7.30
N PRO A 812 -6.92 -13.56 -7.20
CA PRO A 812 -8.35 -13.78 -6.92
C PRO A 812 -9.01 -14.84 -7.80
N HIS A 813 -8.52 -15.03 -9.03
CA HIS A 813 -8.95 -16.09 -9.96
C HIS A 813 -8.49 -17.52 -9.60
N LYS A 814 -7.63 -17.70 -8.60
CA LYS A 814 -7.14 -18.97 -8.06
C LYS A 814 -7.74 -19.34 -6.69
N LEU A 815 -8.57 -18.48 -6.10
CA LEU A 815 -9.34 -18.86 -4.91
C LEU A 815 -10.34 -19.95 -5.32
N LYS A 816 -10.17 -21.16 -4.79
CA LYS A 816 -11.10 -22.27 -5.04
C LYS A 816 -12.48 -21.92 -4.49
N ALA A 817 -13.40 -21.54 -5.37
CA ALA A 817 -14.77 -21.20 -5.01
C ALA A 817 -15.50 -22.43 -4.46
N ASN A 818 -16.24 -22.25 -3.36
CA ASN A 818 -17.17 -23.27 -2.84
C ASN A 818 -18.49 -23.26 -3.62
N ALA A 819 -18.89 -22.08 -4.12
CA ALA A 819 -20.02 -21.89 -5.00
C ALA A 819 -19.69 -20.82 -6.04
N VAL A 820 -20.14 -21.01 -7.27
CA VAL A 820 -20.04 -20.01 -8.33
C VAL A 820 -21.45 -19.59 -8.74
N VAL A 821 -21.65 -18.28 -8.86
CA VAL A 821 -22.90 -17.65 -9.29
C VAL A 821 -22.67 -17.02 -10.66
N ALA A 822 -23.50 -17.39 -11.64
CA ALA A 822 -23.48 -16.78 -12.96
C ALA A 822 -24.91 -16.55 -13.46
N LYS A 823 -25.25 -15.29 -13.70
CA LYS A 823 -26.60 -14.88 -14.13
C LYS A 823 -27.00 -15.45 -15.49
N ASP A 824 -26.02 -15.73 -16.36
CA ASP A 824 -26.21 -16.29 -17.70
C ASP A 824 -26.58 -17.79 -17.70
N GLY A 825 -26.58 -18.44 -16.53
CA GLY A 825 -26.89 -19.87 -16.40
C GLY A 825 -25.71 -20.80 -16.70
N SER A 826 -24.50 -20.26 -16.91
CA SER A 826 -23.29 -21.06 -17.14
C SER A 826 -22.81 -21.85 -15.92
N GLU A 827 -23.34 -21.54 -14.73
CA GLU A 827 -22.97 -22.13 -13.45
C GLU A 827 -24.20 -22.66 -12.71
N LYS A 828 -23.97 -23.48 -11.67
CA LYS A 828 -25.03 -24.12 -10.88
C LYS A 828 -26.03 -23.13 -10.24
N PHE A 829 -25.57 -21.92 -9.89
CA PHE A 829 -26.41 -20.92 -9.23
C PHE A 829 -26.54 -19.68 -10.11
N THR A 830 -27.77 -19.18 -10.29
CA THR A 830 -28.04 -17.96 -11.07
C THR A 830 -28.26 -16.74 -10.20
N THR A 831 -28.42 -16.94 -8.88
CA THR A 831 -28.61 -15.88 -7.88
C THR A 831 -27.71 -16.11 -6.67
N ILE A 832 -27.28 -15.03 -6.03
CA ILE A 832 -26.45 -15.08 -4.82
C ILE A 832 -27.24 -15.70 -3.66
N GLY A 833 -28.55 -15.41 -3.59
CA GLY A 833 -29.44 -16.03 -2.61
C GLY A 833 -29.49 -17.56 -2.67
N GLN A 834 -29.35 -18.17 -3.85
CA GLN A 834 -29.27 -19.63 -3.98
C GLN A 834 -27.92 -20.17 -3.47
N ALA A 835 -26.81 -19.54 -3.83
CA ALA A 835 -25.48 -19.96 -3.38
C ALA A 835 -25.33 -19.84 -1.86
N LEU A 836 -25.92 -18.80 -1.24
CA LEU A 836 -25.91 -18.63 0.22
C LEU A 836 -26.59 -19.79 0.97
N LYS A 837 -27.54 -20.51 0.37
CA LYS A 837 -28.17 -21.69 0.99
C LYS A 837 -27.19 -22.86 1.19
N MET A 838 -26.07 -22.86 0.46
CA MET A 838 -25.02 -23.86 0.60
C MET A 838 -24.07 -23.58 1.78
N VAL A 839 -24.10 -22.38 2.35
CA VAL A 839 -23.22 -22.00 3.46
C VAL A 839 -23.60 -22.78 4.71
N PRO A 840 -22.68 -23.55 5.32
CA PRO A 840 -22.95 -24.26 6.57
C PRO A 840 -23.32 -23.28 7.70
N LYS A 841 -24.21 -23.71 8.60
CA LYS A 841 -24.49 -22.93 9.82
C LYS A 841 -23.24 -22.94 10.71
N LYS A 842 -22.89 -21.78 11.28
CA LYS A 842 -21.69 -21.56 12.10
C LYS A 842 -20.41 -22.05 11.41
N ASN A 843 -20.31 -21.74 10.13
CA ASN A 843 -19.21 -22.15 9.28
C ASN A 843 -17.86 -21.71 9.86
N LYS A 844 -16.97 -22.70 10.11
CA LYS A 844 -15.68 -22.49 10.78
C LYS A 844 -14.54 -22.13 9.82
N ARG A 845 -14.71 -22.35 8.52
CA ARG A 845 -13.71 -22.05 7.47
C ARG A 845 -14.26 -21.03 6.46
N PRO A 846 -13.43 -20.31 5.68
CA PRO A 846 -13.96 -19.44 4.63
C PRO A 846 -14.87 -20.20 3.65
N PHE A 847 -16.07 -19.69 3.39
CA PHE A 847 -16.94 -20.17 2.32
C PHE A 847 -16.96 -19.13 1.19
N VAL A 848 -16.23 -19.41 0.13
CA VAL A 848 -16.01 -18.53 -1.02
C VAL A 848 -17.13 -18.69 -2.03
N ILE A 849 -17.86 -17.60 -2.28
CA ILE A 849 -18.85 -17.46 -3.34
C ILE A 849 -18.25 -16.55 -4.40
N HIS A 850 -17.90 -17.13 -5.56
CA HIS A 850 -17.46 -16.38 -6.73
C HIS A 850 -18.68 -15.95 -7.53
N ILE A 851 -18.80 -14.66 -7.81
CA ILE A 851 -19.95 -14.05 -8.46
C ILE A 851 -19.46 -13.47 -9.78
N ARG A 852 -19.77 -14.16 -10.88
CA ARG A 852 -19.33 -13.77 -12.22
C ARG A 852 -19.88 -12.41 -12.64
N GLY A 853 -19.24 -11.79 -13.62
CA GLY A 853 -19.66 -10.52 -14.21
C GLY A 853 -21.15 -10.49 -14.55
N GLY A 854 -21.87 -9.49 -14.06
CA GLY A 854 -23.30 -9.29 -14.25
C GLY A 854 -23.88 -8.25 -13.29
N VAL A 855 -25.07 -7.75 -13.62
CA VAL A 855 -25.88 -6.90 -12.74
C VAL A 855 -27.00 -7.73 -12.10
N TYR A 856 -26.83 -8.01 -10.82
CA TYR A 856 -27.69 -8.87 -10.00
C TYR A 856 -28.72 -8.02 -9.27
N HIS A 857 -29.98 -8.10 -9.73
CA HIS A 857 -31.10 -7.36 -9.14
C HIS A 857 -31.72 -8.18 -8.01
N GLU A 858 -31.05 -8.23 -6.87
CA GLU A 858 -31.45 -9.02 -5.72
C GLU A 858 -31.17 -8.31 -4.39
N TYR A 859 -31.97 -8.65 -3.37
CA TYR A 859 -31.73 -8.20 -2.00
C TYR A 859 -31.07 -9.35 -1.23
N VAL A 860 -29.83 -9.15 -0.81
CA VAL A 860 -29.00 -10.19 -0.22
C VAL A 860 -28.86 -9.98 1.28
N GLU A 861 -29.12 -11.00 2.08
CA GLU A 861 -28.88 -10.99 3.52
C GLU A 861 -27.96 -12.14 3.90
N VAL A 862 -26.83 -11.83 4.55
CA VAL A 862 -25.91 -12.80 5.15
C VAL A 862 -26.20 -12.82 6.65
N PRO A 863 -27.06 -13.74 7.15
CA PRO A 863 -27.50 -13.76 8.54
C PRO A 863 -26.39 -14.10 9.52
N LYS A 864 -26.58 -13.78 10.81
CA LYS A 864 -25.56 -13.91 11.87
C LYS A 864 -24.96 -15.32 12.01
N PHE A 865 -25.74 -16.35 11.70
CA PHE A 865 -25.28 -17.75 11.77
C PHE A 865 -24.40 -18.17 10.59
N MET A 866 -24.34 -17.39 9.49
CA MET A 866 -23.46 -17.63 8.34
C MET A 866 -22.15 -16.86 8.52
N THR A 867 -21.22 -17.42 9.31
CA THR A 867 -19.91 -16.83 9.56
C THR A 867 -18.90 -17.12 8.44
N ARG A 868 -17.89 -16.26 8.28
CA ARG A 868 -16.76 -16.46 7.34
C ARG A 868 -17.20 -16.65 5.87
N VAL A 869 -18.24 -15.95 5.44
CA VAL A 869 -18.65 -15.90 4.03
C VAL A 869 -17.76 -14.92 3.27
N VAL A 870 -17.29 -15.33 2.09
CA VAL A 870 -16.41 -14.52 1.24
C VAL A 870 -17.07 -14.32 -0.12
N PHE A 871 -17.36 -13.08 -0.50
CA PHE A 871 -17.80 -12.73 -1.84
C PHE A 871 -16.62 -12.28 -2.68
N VAL A 872 -16.45 -12.88 -3.87
CA VAL A 872 -15.43 -12.48 -4.84
C VAL A 872 -16.13 -12.17 -6.15
N GLY A 873 -15.98 -10.95 -6.68
CA GLY A 873 -16.48 -10.57 -7.99
C GLY A 873 -15.37 -10.55 -9.06
N ASP A 874 -15.76 -10.43 -10.33
CA ASP A 874 -14.84 -10.31 -11.48
C ASP A 874 -14.31 -8.87 -11.68
N GLY A 875 -14.56 -7.99 -10.71
CA GLY A 875 -14.27 -6.57 -10.78
C GLY A 875 -15.52 -5.76 -10.42
N PRO A 876 -15.39 -4.66 -9.66
CA PRO A 876 -16.54 -3.94 -9.13
C PRO A 876 -17.40 -3.26 -10.20
N ASN A 877 -16.84 -3.01 -11.39
CA ASN A 877 -17.58 -2.58 -12.59
C ASN A 877 -18.34 -3.70 -13.30
N ARG A 878 -17.83 -4.93 -13.19
CA ARG A 878 -18.34 -6.10 -13.92
C ARG A 878 -19.38 -6.84 -13.12
N THR A 879 -19.14 -7.04 -11.82
CA THR A 879 -20.07 -7.71 -10.89
C THR A 879 -20.69 -6.68 -9.96
N ARG A 880 -22.00 -6.45 -10.08
CA ARG A 880 -22.74 -5.47 -9.25
C ARG A 880 -24.04 -6.05 -8.70
N ILE A 881 -24.27 -5.92 -7.40
CA ILE A 881 -25.54 -6.24 -6.74
C ILE A 881 -26.32 -4.94 -6.57
N THR A 882 -27.53 -4.87 -7.12
CA THR A 882 -28.31 -3.63 -7.19
C THR A 882 -29.74 -3.80 -6.68
N GLY A 883 -30.23 -2.78 -5.99
CA GLY A 883 -31.58 -2.68 -5.44
C GLY A 883 -32.07 -1.24 -5.49
N LYS A 884 -33.33 -0.99 -5.09
CA LYS A 884 -33.96 0.35 -5.16
C LYS A 884 -34.92 0.66 -4.02
N ARG A 885 -34.91 -0.14 -2.94
CA ARG A 885 -35.71 0.14 -1.74
C ARG A 885 -35.25 1.45 -1.12
N ASN A 886 -36.21 2.25 -0.68
CA ASN A 886 -35.95 3.59 -0.18
C ASN A 886 -37.03 4.02 0.82
N PHE A 887 -36.76 5.12 1.52
CA PHE A 887 -37.63 5.64 2.56
C PHE A 887 -38.96 6.20 2.04
N VAL A 888 -38.91 6.96 0.95
CA VAL A 888 -40.09 7.62 0.35
C VAL A 888 -41.17 6.59 0.00
N ASP A 889 -40.77 5.45 -0.56
CA ASP A 889 -41.68 4.37 -0.99
C ASP A 889 -42.16 3.47 0.18
N GLY A 890 -42.02 3.92 1.43
CA GLY A 890 -42.62 3.24 2.59
C GLY A 890 -41.67 2.36 3.41
N THR A 891 -40.43 2.15 2.97
CA THR A 891 -39.48 1.24 3.66
C THR A 891 -38.66 1.98 4.70
N VAL A 892 -38.64 1.52 5.96
CA VAL A 892 -37.76 2.14 6.98
C VAL A 892 -36.29 2.00 6.60
N THR A 893 -35.46 3.02 6.86
CA THR A 893 -34.04 3.11 6.41
C THR A 893 -33.25 1.82 6.62
N TYR A 894 -33.38 1.17 7.79
CA TYR A 894 -32.69 -0.10 8.10
C TYR A 894 -32.96 -1.23 7.09
N ARG A 895 -34.17 -1.26 6.51
CA ARG A 895 -34.62 -2.28 5.54
C ARG A 895 -34.45 -1.87 4.08
N THR A 896 -33.91 -0.67 3.82
CA THR A 896 -33.63 -0.21 2.45
C THR A 896 -32.40 -0.86 1.83
N ALA A 897 -31.53 -1.47 2.65
CA ALA A 897 -30.28 -2.08 2.22
C ALA A 897 -30.47 -3.08 1.08
N THR A 898 -29.76 -2.88 -0.04
CA THR A 898 -29.63 -3.89 -1.10
C THR A 898 -28.92 -5.13 -0.54
N VAL A 899 -27.82 -4.93 0.19
CA VAL A 899 -27.08 -6.00 0.85
C VAL A 899 -26.98 -5.77 2.36
N ALA A 900 -27.29 -6.79 3.15
CA ALA A 900 -27.25 -6.74 4.62
C ALA A 900 -26.32 -7.82 5.17
N ILE A 901 -25.25 -7.43 5.85
CA ILE A 901 -24.21 -8.33 6.37
C ILE A 901 -24.28 -8.38 7.91
N HIS A 902 -24.66 -9.55 8.43
CA HIS A 902 -24.76 -9.82 9.87
C HIS A 902 -23.71 -10.84 10.34
N GLY A 903 -23.30 -11.78 9.48
CA GLY A 903 -22.36 -12.85 9.81
C GLY A 903 -20.93 -12.35 9.98
N ASP A 904 -20.32 -12.66 11.13
CA ASP A 904 -18.95 -12.23 11.46
C ASP A 904 -17.91 -12.79 10.48
N TYR A 905 -16.77 -12.09 10.36
CA TYR A 905 -15.66 -12.41 9.45
C TYR A 905 -16.05 -12.41 7.98
N PHE A 906 -17.07 -11.64 7.60
CA PHE A 906 -17.46 -11.47 6.20
C PHE A 906 -16.37 -10.75 5.41
N VAL A 907 -16.09 -11.21 4.19
CA VAL A 907 -15.13 -10.57 3.29
C VAL A 907 -15.77 -10.35 1.92
N ALA A 908 -15.57 -9.17 1.33
CA ALA A 908 -15.93 -8.89 -0.06
C ALA A 908 -14.71 -8.38 -0.83
N ILE A 909 -14.50 -8.92 -2.05
CA ILE A 909 -13.37 -8.59 -2.92
C ILE A 909 -13.89 -8.32 -4.33
N ASN A 910 -13.43 -7.24 -4.98
CA ASN A 910 -13.66 -6.95 -6.40
C ASN A 910 -15.15 -6.97 -6.83
N ILE A 911 -16.05 -6.39 -6.01
CA ILE A 911 -17.50 -6.42 -6.26
C ILE A 911 -18.17 -5.07 -5.98
N GLY A 912 -19.20 -4.72 -6.76
CA GLY A 912 -20.01 -3.53 -6.60
C GLY A 912 -21.30 -3.77 -5.81
N PHE A 913 -21.67 -2.84 -4.94
CA PHE A 913 -22.92 -2.80 -4.19
C PHE A 913 -23.64 -1.48 -4.49
N GLU A 914 -24.90 -1.54 -4.94
CA GLU A 914 -25.62 -0.38 -5.42
C GLU A 914 -27.03 -0.26 -4.85
N ASN A 915 -27.44 0.96 -4.53
CA ASN A 915 -28.85 1.31 -4.45
C ASN A 915 -29.18 2.41 -5.48
N SER A 916 -30.00 2.05 -6.46
CA SER A 916 -30.34 2.86 -7.64
C SER A 916 -31.60 3.72 -7.46
N ALA A 917 -32.12 3.87 -6.23
CA ALA A 917 -33.35 4.62 -5.98
C ALA A 917 -33.29 6.10 -6.42
N GLY A 918 -32.11 6.71 -6.39
CA GLY A 918 -31.91 8.13 -6.74
C GLY A 918 -32.10 9.09 -5.56
N PRO A 919 -31.66 10.35 -5.69
CA PRO A 919 -31.64 11.30 -4.57
C PRO A 919 -33.05 11.79 -4.16
N GLN A 920 -34.03 11.74 -5.07
CA GLN A 920 -35.44 12.09 -4.81
C GLN A 920 -36.16 11.10 -3.88
N LYS A 921 -35.53 9.95 -3.62
CA LYS A 921 -36.06 8.88 -2.79
C LYS A 921 -35.55 8.91 -1.35
N HIS A 922 -34.77 9.93 -1.00
CA HIS A 922 -34.14 10.09 0.31
C HIS A 922 -33.35 8.83 0.71
N GLN A 923 -33.46 8.39 1.97
CA GLN A 923 -32.60 7.34 2.53
C GLN A 923 -32.74 6.02 1.77
N ALA A 924 -31.63 5.56 1.17
CA ALA A 924 -31.59 4.35 0.35
C ALA A 924 -30.22 3.68 0.45
N VAL A 925 -30.12 2.63 1.27
CA VAL A 925 -28.85 1.98 1.61
C VAL A 925 -28.43 0.99 0.51
N ALA A 926 -27.19 1.08 0.04
CA ALA A 926 -26.59 0.09 -0.86
C ALA A 926 -26.11 -1.13 -0.05
N ILE A 927 -25.36 -0.90 1.01
CA ILE A 927 -24.92 -1.98 1.90
C ILE A 927 -24.99 -1.56 3.37
N ARG A 928 -25.50 -2.47 4.21
CA ARG A 928 -25.53 -2.35 5.67
C ARG A 928 -24.67 -3.43 6.29
N VAL A 929 -23.74 -3.03 7.15
CA VAL A 929 -22.77 -3.92 7.79
C VAL A 929 -22.86 -3.81 9.29
N GLN A 930 -23.06 -4.95 9.96
CA GLN A 930 -23.05 -5.08 11.42
C GLN A 930 -22.38 -6.38 11.88
N ALA A 931 -21.59 -6.98 10.99
CA ALA A 931 -20.75 -8.11 11.25
C ALA A 931 -19.45 -7.66 11.92
N ASP A 932 -18.98 -8.40 12.91
CA ASP A 932 -17.68 -8.14 13.51
C ASP A 932 -16.56 -8.68 12.62
N ARG A 933 -15.46 -7.93 12.53
CA ARG A 933 -14.26 -8.28 11.75
C ARG A 933 -14.56 -8.45 10.25
N SER A 934 -15.38 -7.58 9.67
CA SER A 934 -15.68 -7.60 8.23
C SER A 934 -14.67 -6.82 7.39
N ILE A 935 -14.31 -7.33 6.21
CA ILE A 935 -13.35 -6.69 5.29
C ILE A 935 -13.96 -6.46 3.90
N PHE A 936 -13.70 -5.29 3.33
CA PHE A 936 -14.04 -4.94 1.95
C PHE A 936 -12.77 -4.50 1.22
N TYR A 937 -12.43 -5.14 0.11
CA TYR A 937 -11.20 -4.88 -0.65
C TYR A 937 -11.51 -4.68 -2.14
N LYS A 938 -11.14 -3.53 -2.70
CA LYS A 938 -11.44 -3.18 -4.10
C LYS A 938 -12.94 -3.25 -4.45
N CYS A 939 -13.81 -2.84 -3.50
CA CYS A 939 -15.26 -2.80 -3.69
C CYS A 939 -15.75 -1.42 -4.11
N TRP A 940 -16.81 -1.37 -4.91
CA TRP A 940 -17.53 -0.12 -5.18
C TRP A 940 -18.85 -0.12 -4.42
N ILE A 941 -19.18 0.98 -3.75
CA ILE A 941 -20.40 1.13 -2.95
C ILE A 941 -21.08 2.41 -3.40
N ASP A 942 -22.13 2.26 -4.19
CA ASP A 942 -22.74 3.36 -4.93
C ASP A 942 -24.19 3.61 -4.50
N GLY A 943 -24.48 4.88 -4.18
CA GLY A 943 -25.83 5.32 -3.82
C GLY A 943 -25.95 6.85 -3.89
N TYR A 944 -26.91 7.39 -3.13
CA TYR A 944 -27.11 8.83 -2.95
C TYR A 944 -27.16 9.16 -1.44
N GLU A 945 -28.35 9.28 -0.85
CA GLU A 945 -28.50 9.49 0.59
C GLU A 945 -28.39 8.14 1.34
N ASN A 946 -27.51 8.09 2.35
CA ASN A 946 -27.24 6.90 3.18
C ASN A 946 -26.71 5.68 2.40
N THR A 947 -25.77 5.87 1.47
CA THR A 947 -25.15 4.78 0.68
C THR A 947 -24.61 3.61 1.51
N LEU A 948 -23.70 3.86 2.46
CA LEU A 948 -23.02 2.87 3.28
C LEU A 948 -23.44 3.01 4.74
N TYR A 949 -24.16 2.01 5.24
CA TYR A 949 -24.55 1.92 6.64
C TYR A 949 -23.57 1.04 7.43
N ALA A 950 -22.47 1.64 7.89
CA ALA A 950 -21.49 1.05 8.80
C ALA A 950 -22.06 1.01 10.23
N LEU A 951 -23.05 0.14 10.44
CA LEU A 951 -23.95 0.19 11.58
C LEU A 951 -23.27 -0.12 12.91
N ALA A 952 -22.57 -1.26 13.04
CA ALA A 952 -21.95 -1.68 14.30
C ALA A 952 -20.72 -2.60 14.08
N MET A 953 -19.97 -2.86 15.16
CA MET A 953 -18.81 -3.76 15.20
C MET A 953 -17.58 -3.28 14.41
N ARG A 954 -16.53 -4.11 14.31
CA ARG A 954 -15.26 -3.76 13.64
C ARG A 954 -15.31 -4.01 12.13
N GLN A 955 -14.95 -3.01 11.34
CA GLN A 955 -15.05 -3.04 9.89
C GLN A 955 -13.81 -2.40 9.24
N PHE A 956 -13.28 -3.03 8.18
CA PHE A 956 -12.14 -2.52 7.42
C PHE A 956 -12.49 -2.39 5.94
N TYR A 957 -12.22 -1.23 5.36
CA TYR A 957 -12.41 -0.93 3.95
C TYR A 957 -11.06 -0.52 3.35
N ARG A 958 -10.62 -1.23 2.31
CA ARG A 958 -9.34 -1.01 1.63
C ARG A 958 -9.55 -0.81 0.13
N GLU A 959 -9.00 0.25 -0.43
CA GLU A 959 -9.06 0.51 -1.89
C GLU A 959 -10.48 0.47 -2.45
N CYS A 960 -11.45 0.90 -1.64
CA CYS A 960 -12.85 0.94 -2.04
C CYS A 960 -13.21 2.31 -2.61
N ARG A 961 -14.17 2.34 -3.54
CA ARG A 961 -14.82 3.57 -4.03
C ARG A 961 -16.20 3.67 -3.40
N ILE A 962 -16.47 4.75 -2.67
CA ILE A 962 -17.77 4.99 -2.03
C ILE A 962 -18.35 6.28 -2.58
N SER A 963 -19.58 6.24 -3.11
CA SER A 963 -20.20 7.41 -3.72
C SER A 963 -21.59 7.73 -3.19
N GLY A 964 -21.89 9.02 -3.00
CA GLY A 964 -23.19 9.46 -2.49
C GLY A 964 -23.31 10.97 -2.31
N THR A 965 -24.39 11.41 -1.65
CA THR A 965 -24.73 12.82 -1.43
C THR A 965 -24.82 13.17 0.05
N VAL A 966 -25.85 12.69 0.74
CA VAL A 966 -26.17 13.04 2.14
C VAL A 966 -25.89 11.88 3.06
N ASP A 967 -25.08 12.12 4.09
CA ASP A 967 -24.74 11.14 5.12
C ASP A 967 -24.34 9.80 4.51
N PHE A 968 -23.59 9.83 3.41
CA PHE A 968 -23.45 8.65 2.57
C PHE A 968 -22.55 7.59 3.19
N VAL A 969 -21.75 7.93 4.20
CA VAL A 969 -21.18 6.97 5.16
C VAL A 969 -21.68 7.30 6.56
N PHE A 970 -22.42 6.38 7.18
CA PHE A 970 -23.07 6.64 8.47
C PHE A 970 -23.19 5.38 9.33
N GLY A 971 -23.47 5.58 10.61
CA GLY A 971 -23.61 4.51 11.61
C GLY A 971 -22.60 4.62 12.75
N ASP A 972 -22.51 3.57 13.57
CA ASP A 972 -21.77 3.56 14.83
C ASP A 972 -20.81 2.35 14.93
N ALA A 973 -20.24 1.94 13.80
CA ALA A 973 -19.18 0.95 13.76
C ALA A 973 -17.84 1.49 14.31
N VAL A 974 -16.93 0.57 14.58
CA VAL A 974 -15.49 0.83 14.64
C VAL A 974 -14.97 0.61 13.21
N ALA A 975 -15.01 1.65 12.38
CA ALA A 975 -14.79 1.54 10.94
C ALA A 975 -13.54 2.31 10.50
N VAL A 976 -12.67 1.62 9.75
CA VAL A 976 -11.45 2.20 9.17
C VAL A 976 -11.51 2.08 7.65
N PHE A 977 -11.31 3.21 6.97
CA PHE A 977 -11.21 3.34 5.52
C PHE A 977 -9.78 3.71 5.16
N GLN A 978 -9.10 2.84 4.42
CA GLN A 978 -7.69 3.02 4.06
C GLN A 978 -7.52 2.99 2.54
N LYS A 979 -6.84 4.01 1.98
CA LYS A 979 -6.69 4.16 0.51
C LYS A 979 -8.00 4.09 -0.26
N CYS A 980 -9.09 4.60 0.32
CA CYS A 980 -10.40 4.63 -0.32
C CYS A 980 -10.63 5.94 -1.07
N ILE A 981 -11.57 5.93 -2.02
CA ILE A 981 -11.99 7.12 -2.77
C ILE A 981 -13.44 7.43 -2.41
N PHE A 982 -13.69 8.61 -1.88
CA PHE A 982 -15.00 9.12 -1.54
C PHE A 982 -15.44 10.09 -2.64
N VAL A 983 -16.46 9.70 -3.40
CA VAL A 983 -16.96 10.47 -4.54
C VAL A 983 -18.28 11.13 -4.19
N VAL A 984 -18.24 12.44 -4.02
CA VAL A 984 -19.44 13.23 -3.75
C VAL A 984 -20.19 13.46 -5.07
N LYS A 985 -21.46 13.06 -5.08
CA LYS A 985 -22.36 13.22 -6.23
C LYS A 985 -23.11 14.54 -6.17
N LYS A 986 -23.66 14.94 -7.32
CA LYS A 986 -24.51 16.12 -7.45
C LYS A 986 -25.75 15.99 -6.52
N PRO A 987 -26.04 16.99 -5.67
CA PRO A 987 -27.20 17.00 -4.79
C PRO A 987 -28.48 17.40 -5.55
N LEU A 988 -29.64 17.23 -4.90
CA LEU A 988 -30.85 17.96 -5.29
C LEU A 988 -30.75 19.45 -4.89
N LYS A 989 -31.60 20.29 -5.50
CA LYS A 989 -31.70 21.72 -5.13
C LYS A 989 -31.99 21.83 -3.62
N ASN A 990 -31.19 22.62 -2.91
CA ASN A 990 -31.24 22.85 -1.45
C ASN A 990 -30.83 21.65 -0.56
N GLN A 991 -30.18 20.61 -1.10
CA GLN A 991 -29.68 19.50 -0.31
C GLN A 991 -28.22 19.76 0.10
N GLU A 992 -27.95 19.72 1.40
CA GLU A 992 -26.59 19.81 1.96
C GLU A 992 -25.85 18.48 1.70
N LEU A 993 -24.60 18.55 1.26
CA LEU A 993 -23.78 17.36 1.01
C LEU A 993 -22.94 17.04 2.25
N ILE A 994 -22.97 15.79 2.70
CA ILE A 994 -22.22 15.36 3.89
C ILE A 994 -21.59 13.99 3.64
N VAL A 995 -20.26 13.92 3.80
CA VAL A 995 -19.50 12.67 3.62
C VAL A 995 -19.81 11.69 4.75
N THR A 996 -19.69 12.12 6.01
CA THR A 996 -19.87 11.24 7.17
C THR A 996 -20.93 11.73 8.18
N SER A 997 -21.70 10.79 8.73
CA SER A 997 -22.69 11.06 9.79
C SER A 997 -22.58 9.98 10.86
N GLN A 998 -21.64 10.17 11.79
CA GLN A 998 -21.28 9.13 12.76
C GLN A 998 -22.22 9.15 13.98
N GLY A 999 -22.65 7.95 14.37
CA GLY A 999 -23.77 7.67 15.28
C GLY A 999 -23.39 7.36 16.73
N ARG A 1000 -22.19 7.70 17.20
CA ARG A 1000 -21.78 7.39 18.57
C ARG A 1000 -22.58 8.19 19.59
N LYS A 1001 -23.27 7.46 20.48
CA LYS A 1001 -24.17 8.05 21.47
C LYS A 1001 -23.50 8.33 22.79
N GLU A 1002 -22.50 7.54 23.20
CA GLU A 1002 -21.96 7.57 24.56
C GLU A 1002 -20.43 7.60 24.54
N LYS A 1003 -19.81 8.28 25.51
CA LYS A 1003 -18.34 8.42 25.58
C LYS A 1003 -17.63 7.07 25.75
N GLN A 1004 -18.25 6.10 26.40
CA GLN A 1004 -17.66 4.80 26.70
C GLN A 1004 -17.64 3.87 25.47
N GLN A 1005 -18.42 4.16 24.42
CA GLN A 1005 -18.38 3.39 23.19
C GLN A 1005 -17.03 3.57 22.48
N PRO A 1006 -16.36 2.48 22.06
CA PRO A 1006 -15.08 2.55 21.36
C PRO A 1006 -15.22 2.93 19.87
N THR A 1007 -16.42 3.25 19.41
CA THR A 1007 -16.80 3.41 18.00
C THR A 1007 -16.35 4.73 17.37
N GLY A 1008 -16.29 4.77 16.04
CA GLY A 1008 -15.87 5.93 15.27
C GLY A 1008 -15.55 5.56 13.83
N ILE A 1009 -15.56 6.58 12.97
CA ILE A 1009 -15.14 6.46 11.56
C ILE A 1009 -13.75 7.07 11.42
N VAL A 1010 -12.82 6.30 10.86
CA VAL A 1010 -11.46 6.73 10.57
C VAL A 1010 -11.23 6.64 9.07
N ILE A 1011 -10.88 7.76 8.44
CA ILE A 1011 -10.54 7.86 7.02
C ILE A 1011 -9.06 8.21 6.93
N GLN A 1012 -8.25 7.30 6.37
CA GLN A 1012 -6.80 7.40 6.36
C GLN A 1012 -6.22 7.15 4.97
N GLY A 1013 -5.26 7.98 4.53
CA GLY A 1013 -4.58 7.76 3.25
C GLY A 1013 -5.54 7.70 2.08
N SER A 1014 -6.66 8.42 2.16
CA SER A 1014 -7.81 8.31 1.26
C SER A 1014 -8.00 9.61 0.48
N ILE A 1015 -8.91 9.61 -0.50
CA ILE A 1015 -9.17 10.74 -1.39
C ILE A 1015 -10.65 11.13 -1.28
N ILE A 1016 -10.96 12.42 -1.12
CA ILE A 1016 -12.32 12.96 -1.18
C ILE A 1016 -12.42 13.92 -2.37
N VAL A 1017 -13.26 13.59 -3.33
CA VAL A 1017 -13.37 14.28 -4.64
C VAL A 1017 -14.82 14.41 -5.10
N GLY A 1018 -15.06 15.35 -6.01
CA GLY A 1018 -16.31 15.51 -6.73
C GLY A 1018 -16.43 14.54 -7.90
N ASN A 1019 -17.65 14.33 -8.39
CA ASN A 1019 -17.87 13.54 -9.61
C ASN A 1019 -17.51 14.37 -10.87
N GLY A 1020 -16.34 14.07 -11.47
CA GLY A 1020 -15.61 14.85 -12.49
C GLY A 1020 -16.27 15.13 -13.85
N ARG A 1021 -17.55 15.51 -13.90
CA ARG A 1021 -18.20 16.07 -15.11
C ARG A 1021 -19.06 17.30 -14.86
N VAL A 1022 -19.35 17.66 -13.61
CA VAL A 1022 -20.18 18.83 -13.27
C VAL A 1022 -19.63 19.46 -11.99
N LYS A 1023 -18.95 20.61 -12.10
CA LYS A 1023 -18.78 21.50 -10.94
C LYS A 1023 -20.18 21.98 -10.56
N PHE A 1024 -20.63 21.65 -9.36
CA PHE A 1024 -21.90 22.15 -8.82
C PHE A 1024 -21.58 23.12 -7.68
N ASP A 1025 -22.34 24.21 -7.59
CA ASP A 1025 -22.05 25.33 -6.67
C ASP A 1025 -22.02 24.92 -5.19
N ASN A 1026 -22.73 23.85 -4.83
CA ASN A 1026 -22.82 23.36 -3.46
C ASN A 1026 -21.58 22.55 -3.09
N LYS A 1027 -20.77 23.04 -2.16
CA LYS A 1027 -19.68 22.27 -1.55
C LYS A 1027 -20.23 21.30 -0.49
N ALA A 1028 -19.38 20.39 -0.04
CA ALA A 1028 -19.69 19.30 0.87
C ALA A 1028 -19.03 19.48 2.24
N TYR A 1029 -19.72 19.06 3.28
CA TYR A 1029 -19.17 18.97 4.63
C TYR A 1029 -18.55 17.60 4.85
N LEU A 1030 -17.43 17.56 5.57
CA LEU A 1030 -16.74 16.34 5.97
C LEU A 1030 -17.61 15.49 6.90
N ALA A 1031 -18.24 16.12 7.89
CA ALA A 1031 -19.07 15.42 8.86
C ALA A 1031 -20.17 16.27 9.47
N ARG A 1032 -21.24 15.59 9.91
CA ARG A 1032 -22.23 16.13 10.85
C ARG A 1032 -22.56 15.14 11.97
N PRO A 1033 -22.81 15.60 13.22
CA PRO A 1033 -22.99 14.68 14.33
C PRO A 1033 -24.37 14.02 14.29
N GLN A 1034 -24.42 12.72 13.97
CA GLN A 1034 -25.68 11.98 14.02
C GLN A 1034 -26.11 11.76 15.48
N LYS A 1035 -25.19 11.52 16.40
CA LYS A 1035 -25.48 11.41 17.85
C LYS A 1035 -24.48 12.25 18.65
N SER A 1036 -24.77 12.44 19.94
CA SER A 1036 -24.09 13.44 20.78
C SER A 1036 -22.57 13.28 20.86
N TYR A 1037 -22.03 12.07 20.79
CA TYR A 1037 -20.59 11.79 20.90
C TYR A 1037 -19.99 11.34 19.57
N SER A 1038 -20.60 11.76 18.46
CA SER A 1038 -20.14 11.48 17.10
C SER A 1038 -18.64 11.64 16.97
N ARG A 1039 -17.96 10.63 16.40
CA ARG A 1039 -16.51 10.62 16.24
C ARG A 1039 -16.06 10.26 14.83
N THR A 1040 -15.40 11.20 14.17
CA THR A 1040 -14.81 11.02 12.83
C THR A 1040 -13.41 11.62 12.78
N ILE A 1041 -12.45 10.88 12.24
CA ILE A 1041 -11.06 11.33 12.08
C ILE A 1041 -10.67 11.21 10.61
N PHE A 1042 -10.14 12.29 10.05
CA PHE A 1042 -9.56 12.33 8.71
C PHE A 1042 -8.05 12.50 8.86
N MET A 1043 -7.27 11.59 8.30
CA MET A 1043 -5.81 11.68 8.40
C MET A 1043 -5.11 11.30 7.11
N ASN A 1044 -4.08 12.05 6.73
CA ASN A 1044 -3.34 11.87 5.48
C ASN A 1044 -4.29 11.69 4.29
N THR A 1045 -5.38 12.46 4.28
CA THR A 1045 -6.44 12.36 3.29
C THR A 1045 -6.34 13.55 2.36
N TYR A 1046 -6.31 13.30 1.05
CA TYR A 1046 -6.41 14.35 0.04
C TYR A 1046 -7.86 14.82 -0.07
N MET A 1047 -8.08 16.14 -0.03
CA MET A 1047 -9.38 16.78 -0.12
C MET A 1047 -9.38 17.80 -1.26
N GLU A 1048 -10.15 17.53 -2.31
CA GLU A 1048 -10.36 18.46 -3.43
C GLU A 1048 -11.15 19.72 -2.97
N ASP A 1049 -11.18 20.79 -3.78
CA ASP A 1049 -11.89 22.06 -3.50
C ASP A 1049 -13.41 21.94 -3.63
N ILE A 1050 -13.93 20.88 -3.06
CA ILE A 1050 -15.35 20.58 -2.93
C ILE A 1050 -15.72 20.62 -1.44
N ILE A 1051 -14.76 20.66 -0.52
CA ILE A 1051 -15.04 20.74 0.91
C ILE A 1051 -15.38 22.19 1.31
N GLU A 1052 -16.50 22.37 1.99
CA GLU A 1052 -16.86 23.67 2.57
C GLU A 1052 -15.76 24.15 3.54
N PRO A 1053 -15.36 25.44 3.53
CA PRO A 1053 -14.32 25.94 4.41
C PRO A 1053 -14.60 25.70 5.90
N GLU A 1054 -15.87 25.79 6.31
CA GLU A 1054 -16.36 25.46 7.64
C GLU A 1054 -16.06 24.00 8.04
N GLY A 1055 -15.97 23.10 7.05
CA GLY A 1055 -15.63 21.68 7.13
C GLY A 1055 -16.69 20.80 7.76
N TYR A 1056 -17.40 21.28 8.78
CA TYR A 1056 -18.37 20.51 9.54
C TYR A 1056 -19.71 21.23 9.67
N LEU A 1057 -20.79 20.45 9.63
CA LEU A 1057 -22.15 20.98 9.71
C LEU A 1057 -22.84 20.55 11.01
N ALA A 1058 -23.48 21.49 11.70
CA ALA A 1058 -24.16 21.19 12.95
C ALA A 1058 -25.47 20.45 12.67
N ARG A 1059 -25.80 19.46 13.50
CA ARG A 1059 -27.10 18.78 13.40
C ARG A 1059 -28.20 19.70 13.95
N GLN A 1060 -29.18 20.00 13.11
CA GLN A 1060 -30.39 20.71 13.53
C GLN A 1060 -31.33 19.77 14.32
N GLY A 1061 -31.67 20.15 15.54
CA GLY A 1061 -32.62 19.46 16.41
C GLY A 1061 -33.82 20.33 16.76
N ARG A 1062 -34.81 19.75 17.47
CA ARG A 1062 -36.03 20.47 17.92
C ARG A 1062 -35.75 21.66 18.85
N HIS A 1063 -34.57 21.69 19.49
CA HIS A 1063 -34.12 22.75 20.40
C HIS A 1063 -32.92 23.53 19.83
N GLY A 1064 -32.73 23.50 18.51
CA GLY A 1064 -31.60 24.13 17.82
C GLY A 1064 -30.43 23.18 17.55
N PRO A 1065 -29.26 23.72 17.16
CA PRO A 1065 -28.06 22.95 16.85
C PRO A 1065 -27.58 22.11 18.03
N SER A 1066 -27.17 20.86 17.77
CA SER A 1066 -26.75 19.91 18.81
C SER A 1066 -25.49 19.12 18.43
N GLY A 1067 -24.79 18.59 19.45
CA GLY A 1067 -23.60 17.74 19.28
C GLY A 1067 -22.25 18.46 19.18
N MET A 1068 -22.23 19.78 18.94
CA MET A 1068 -20.98 20.55 18.74
C MET A 1068 -20.03 20.53 19.94
N ASN A 1069 -20.56 20.39 21.16
CA ASN A 1069 -19.74 20.42 22.38
C ASN A 1069 -19.12 19.06 22.74
N THR A 1070 -19.69 17.97 22.21
CA THR A 1070 -19.42 16.60 22.67
C THR A 1070 -18.92 15.68 21.56
N CYS A 1071 -19.04 16.08 20.29
CA CYS A 1071 -18.41 15.35 19.18
C CYS A 1071 -16.88 15.34 19.29
N PHE A 1072 -16.25 14.46 18.52
CA PHE A 1072 -14.80 14.36 18.36
C PHE A 1072 -14.51 14.31 16.86
N TYR A 1073 -14.25 15.47 16.27
CA TYR A 1073 -13.81 15.58 14.88
C TYR A 1073 -12.38 16.07 14.81
N SER A 1074 -11.57 15.46 13.96
CA SER A 1074 -10.17 15.84 13.80
C SER A 1074 -9.69 15.64 12.37
N GLU A 1075 -8.77 16.51 11.97
CA GLU A 1075 -8.02 16.49 10.72
C GLU A 1075 -6.52 16.47 11.03
N TYR A 1076 -5.82 15.41 10.60
CA TYR A 1076 -4.39 15.21 10.86
C TYR A 1076 -3.61 15.04 9.56
N ASN A 1077 -2.76 16.01 9.24
CA ASN A 1077 -1.85 15.96 8.08
C ASN A 1077 -2.54 15.65 6.73
N ASN A 1078 -3.74 16.21 6.52
CA ASN A 1078 -4.45 16.16 5.25
C ASN A 1078 -3.79 17.08 4.20
N SER A 1079 -4.08 16.84 2.93
CA SER A 1079 -3.56 17.58 1.77
C SER A 1079 -4.68 17.98 0.81
N GLY A 1080 -4.39 18.83 -0.18
CA GLY A 1080 -5.36 19.35 -1.16
C GLY A 1080 -6.09 20.64 -0.72
N PRO A 1081 -6.69 21.37 -1.66
CA PRO A 1081 -7.32 22.68 -1.39
C PRO A 1081 -8.48 22.63 -0.39
N GLY A 1082 -9.22 21.52 -0.33
CA GLY A 1082 -10.29 21.33 0.67
C GLY A 1082 -9.79 21.10 2.10
N SER A 1083 -8.48 20.95 2.31
CA SER A 1083 -7.87 20.67 3.62
C SER A 1083 -7.51 21.91 4.44
N ASP A 1084 -7.74 23.13 3.91
CA ASP A 1084 -7.49 24.36 4.66
C ASP A 1084 -8.36 24.43 5.92
N LYS A 1085 -7.70 24.55 7.07
CA LYS A 1085 -8.33 24.60 8.39
C LYS A 1085 -8.63 26.01 8.87
N SER A 1086 -8.20 27.06 8.16
CA SER A 1086 -8.26 28.46 8.60
C SER A 1086 -9.67 28.93 8.93
N LYS A 1087 -10.68 28.42 8.21
CA LYS A 1087 -12.10 28.77 8.32
C LYS A 1087 -12.97 27.69 8.98
N ARG A 1088 -12.36 26.61 9.50
CA ARG A 1088 -13.12 25.54 10.15
C ARG A 1088 -13.92 26.06 11.34
N VAL A 1089 -15.09 25.46 11.57
CA VAL A 1089 -15.91 25.80 12.73
C VAL A 1089 -15.14 25.62 14.05
N LYS A 1090 -15.34 26.55 14.99
CA LYS A 1090 -14.62 26.58 16.28
C LYS A 1090 -15.36 25.83 17.40
N TRP A 1091 -15.95 24.68 17.09
CA TRP A 1091 -16.69 23.92 18.11
C TRP A 1091 -15.74 23.26 19.11
N ARG A 1092 -16.17 23.14 20.37
CA ARG A 1092 -15.40 22.41 21.40
C ARG A 1092 -15.14 20.94 21.01
N GLY A 1093 -15.99 20.36 20.17
CA GLY A 1093 -15.84 19.01 19.65
C GLY A 1093 -14.85 18.86 18.49
N ILE A 1094 -14.35 19.95 17.92
CA ILE A 1094 -13.20 19.90 17.00
C ILE A 1094 -11.93 19.74 17.83
N LYS A 1095 -11.14 18.73 17.50
CA LYS A 1095 -9.93 18.33 18.22
C LYS A 1095 -8.73 18.42 17.32
N THR A 1096 -7.62 18.83 17.90
CA THR A 1096 -6.31 18.79 17.26
C THR A 1096 -5.58 17.56 17.77
N LEU A 1097 -5.17 16.70 16.84
CA LEU A 1097 -4.32 15.55 17.14
C LEU A 1097 -2.86 15.91 16.88
N ASN A 1098 -1.97 15.49 17.77
CA ASN A 1098 -0.54 15.38 17.49
C ASN A 1098 -0.21 13.96 17.00
N ALA A 1099 1.03 13.71 16.61
CA ALA A 1099 1.46 12.41 16.10
C ALA A 1099 1.11 11.25 17.05
N LYS A 1100 1.37 11.40 18.36
CA LYS A 1100 1.09 10.36 19.36
C LYS A 1100 -0.40 10.06 19.48
N SER A 1101 -1.24 11.08 19.58
CA SER A 1101 -2.70 10.91 19.68
C SER A 1101 -3.34 10.44 18.37
N ALA A 1102 -2.73 10.77 17.21
CA ALA A 1102 -3.18 10.22 15.93
C ALA A 1102 -2.94 8.70 15.85
N THR A 1103 -1.87 8.19 16.48
CA THR A 1103 -1.53 6.76 16.47
C THR A 1103 -2.56 5.92 17.21
N GLU A 1104 -3.29 6.48 18.18
CA GLU A 1104 -4.43 5.80 18.83
C GLU A 1104 -5.56 5.43 17.85
N TYR A 1105 -5.65 6.16 16.74
CA TYR A 1105 -6.64 5.94 15.68
C TYR A 1105 -6.09 5.09 14.52
N SER A 1106 -4.83 4.61 14.62
CA SER A 1106 -4.26 3.73 13.61
C SER A 1106 -5.00 2.37 13.57
N PRO A 1107 -4.95 1.65 12.44
CA PRO A 1107 -5.54 0.33 12.34
C PRO A 1107 -5.02 -0.67 13.41
N LEU A 1108 -3.77 -0.56 13.86
CA LEU A 1108 -3.24 -1.41 14.91
C LEU A 1108 -3.93 -1.14 16.27
N ASN A 1109 -4.10 0.13 16.62
CA ASN A 1109 -4.55 0.51 17.98
C ASN A 1109 -6.06 0.67 18.09
N PHE A 1110 -6.71 1.21 17.07
CA PHE A 1110 -8.13 1.57 17.14
C PHE A 1110 -9.05 0.35 17.17
N PHE A 1111 -8.68 -0.71 16.43
CA PHE A 1111 -9.54 -1.88 16.22
C PHE A 1111 -8.77 -3.21 16.12
N HIS A 1112 -7.48 -3.21 16.52
CA HIS A 1112 -6.59 -4.38 16.57
C HIS A 1112 -6.50 -5.13 15.24
N GLY A 1113 -6.28 -4.40 14.14
CA GLY A 1113 -6.31 -4.96 12.78
C GLY A 1113 -5.33 -6.12 12.55
N ASP A 1114 -4.21 -6.17 13.27
CA ASP A 1114 -3.23 -7.27 13.18
C ASP A 1114 -3.81 -8.64 13.55
N GLN A 1115 -4.81 -8.66 14.44
CA GLN A 1115 -5.40 -9.92 14.90
C GLN A 1115 -6.32 -10.58 13.87
N TRP A 1116 -6.83 -9.82 12.90
CA TRP A 1116 -7.91 -10.32 12.04
C TRP A 1116 -7.89 -9.80 10.60
N VAL A 1117 -7.30 -8.64 10.31
CA VAL A 1117 -7.05 -8.17 8.95
C VAL A 1117 -5.73 -8.74 8.44
N ARG A 1118 -4.66 -8.66 9.24
CA ARG A 1118 -3.32 -9.13 8.83
C ARG A 1118 -3.26 -10.63 8.52
N VAL A 1119 -4.05 -11.42 9.23
CA VAL A 1119 -4.17 -12.84 8.93
C VAL A 1119 -4.81 -13.10 7.56
N THR A 1120 -5.58 -12.18 6.96
CA THR A 1120 -6.21 -12.44 5.66
C THR A 1120 -5.26 -12.26 4.46
N LYS A 1121 -4.09 -11.65 4.66
CA LYS A 1121 -3.16 -11.24 3.59
C LYS A 1121 -3.71 -10.13 2.65
N ILE A 1122 -4.88 -9.56 2.94
CA ILE A 1122 -5.36 -8.32 2.30
C ILE A 1122 -4.40 -7.17 2.63
N PRO A 1123 -4.01 -6.32 1.65
CA PRO A 1123 -3.14 -5.19 1.91
C PRO A 1123 -3.66 -4.34 3.07
N TYR A 1124 -2.83 -4.19 4.08
CA TYR A 1124 -3.18 -3.55 5.33
C TYR A 1124 -1.95 -2.85 5.86
N TYR A 1125 -2.13 -1.58 6.22
CA TYR A 1125 -1.08 -0.81 6.86
C TYR A 1125 -1.45 -0.62 8.35
N PRO A 1126 -0.69 -1.20 9.30
CA PRO A 1126 -1.06 -1.21 10.72
C PRO A 1126 -1.01 0.18 11.36
N ASN A 1127 -0.10 1.03 10.91
CA ASN A 1127 0.14 2.34 11.51
C ASN A 1127 -0.56 3.47 10.72
N ILE A 1128 -0.27 4.71 11.07
CA ILE A 1128 -0.68 5.87 10.29
C ILE A 1128 0.10 5.85 8.97
N LEU A 1129 -0.61 5.80 7.83
CA LEU A 1129 -0.01 5.84 6.50
C LEU A 1129 0.82 7.12 6.33
N PRO A 1130 1.93 7.11 5.57
CA PRO A 1130 2.59 8.35 5.17
C PRO A 1130 1.64 9.32 4.46
N LYS A 1131 1.99 10.61 4.42
CA LYS A 1131 1.19 11.65 3.76
C LYS A 1131 0.98 11.30 2.27
N LEU A 1132 -0.25 11.50 1.78
CA LEU A 1132 -0.60 11.46 0.35
C LEU A 1132 -0.22 12.77 -0.35
#